data_AF-A0A7D5ZJC4-F1
#
_entry.id   AF-A0A7D5ZJC4-F1
#
_cell.length_a   1.000
_cell.length_b   1.000
_cell.length_c   1.000
_cell.angle_alpha   90.00
_cell.angle_beta   90.00
_cell.angle_gamma   90.00
#
_symmetry.space_group_name_H-M   'P 1'
#
loop_
_entity.id
_entity.type
_entity.pdbx_description
1 polymer ?
#
loop_
_entity_poly.entity_id
_entity_poly.type
_entity_poly.pdbx_seq_one_letter_code
_entity_poly.pdbx_strand_id
1 'polypeptide(L)'
;MASAAACAPSWQTTTTYLAGNSVNYQGQDYRAKWWTQGENPANNSTVGKPWELVAACNPTNATPIPTPSITPSIRPSNAPTLIPQTPTPTSTPTLKPTTNPSSTPRPSASPSPTASPTATPIPSSSTCFNEWNGSSVYVVGNKVTRNGINYQAKWWTQGNDPAVNSGDAQPWQNLGSCGNTNTTPAPSPSNNPTSSPNPNPTTTPPNTGVIDHLVINEVAADATGQGSWFEIYNPTQQTVSLNDISVRIQSKTQSTINSYALSGSLDANSYVVISSNSEANPPKKNQQIQFIGNYQDWPVWSNDSGAIELVRNGQTVDFVRFGNNVTLPLTTNAWQGKAAPALSGNASYSLVRYFTQTSDTDSAADWRVVPFGTPAGRNDVDSNATDNDHDGIPTSAKQPGGSYAGLDLYAMGVRAGRPSILLHVDWMQSSTDEGIKPRKEALQMVREAFNRKGIDLLIDAGQLYSPVFNPADFNLGNGKEVPFARCVSLYKNPDCADVISYKNDSMDVRRRLIFHYMLMGSTQNTNGYGGSSGLAEINGNDLLVSLGFWGLNSSSANNLYMLINYQAGTIMHELGHNLGLQHGGNEATNDKPNYLSVMNYLYQLNGVPSDPSGQSMMERIYYNLNNRGKATPGRAANTYGVCDVLDGPCGNRFVIDYSNGSSTSLNENALNEAKLVGRGANNGTFADWNANAIVDSNVSFDTNNDGQIQTSLSDYDDWGKIQLAFNGGLYSVFGVSLEPILNSKQNRTLKETQLETAIETPPAAYLLPR
;
A
#
# COMPACT_ATOMS: atom_id res chain seq x y z
N MET A 1 -11.40 20.37 -49.32
CA MET A 1 -11.74 18.95 -49.10
C MET A 1 -11.00 18.51 -47.85
N ALA A 2 -11.71 18.06 -46.81
CA ALA A 2 -11.10 17.59 -45.57
C ALA A 2 -10.45 16.22 -45.80
N SER A 3 -9.20 16.06 -45.37
CA SER A 3 -8.45 14.81 -45.41
C SER A 3 -9.14 13.76 -44.54
N ALA A 4 -9.49 12.59 -45.09
CA ALA A 4 -10.01 11.47 -44.32
C ALA A 4 -8.90 10.88 -43.43
N ALA A 5 -9.21 10.63 -42.14
CA ALA A 5 -8.26 10.08 -41.16
C ALA A 5 -7.95 8.59 -41.47
N ALA A 6 -6.72 8.17 -41.16
CA ALA A 6 -6.29 6.78 -41.28
C ALA A 6 -7.01 5.90 -40.26
N CYS A 7 -7.33 4.65 -40.64
CA CYS A 7 -8.02 3.69 -39.77
C CYS A 7 -7.19 3.35 -38.52
N ALA A 8 -7.88 3.14 -37.39
CA ALA A 8 -7.28 2.58 -36.18
C ALA A 8 -6.83 1.11 -36.37
N PRO A 9 -5.99 0.56 -35.47
CA PRO A 9 -5.59 -0.85 -35.51
C PRO A 9 -6.80 -1.81 -35.41
N SER A 10 -6.75 -2.95 -36.09
CA SER A 10 -7.87 -3.92 -36.07
C SER A 10 -8.16 -4.47 -34.67
N TRP A 11 -9.44 -4.52 -34.29
CA TRP A 11 -9.88 -5.11 -33.03
C TRP A 11 -9.53 -6.60 -32.95
N GLN A 12 -9.06 -7.06 -31.80
CA GLN A 12 -8.65 -8.42 -31.50
C GLN A 12 -9.38 -8.91 -30.23
N THR A 13 -10.02 -10.07 -30.29
CA THR A 13 -10.86 -10.59 -29.20
C THR A 13 -10.09 -10.87 -27.90
N THR A 14 -8.78 -11.11 -27.97
CA THR A 14 -7.93 -11.41 -26.80
C THR A 14 -7.20 -10.18 -26.27
N THR A 15 -7.25 -9.06 -26.99
CA THR A 15 -6.57 -7.83 -26.60
C THR A 15 -7.46 -7.01 -25.67
N THR A 16 -6.84 -6.48 -24.62
CA THR A 16 -7.49 -5.57 -23.68
C THR A 16 -7.42 -4.14 -24.19
N TYR A 17 -8.52 -3.40 -24.11
CA TYR A 17 -8.63 -2.01 -24.53
C TYR A 17 -9.04 -1.12 -23.35
N LEU A 18 -8.26 -0.07 -23.07
CA LEU A 18 -8.52 0.94 -22.05
C LEU A 18 -9.33 2.11 -22.63
N ALA A 19 -9.91 2.95 -21.76
CA ALA A 19 -10.63 4.15 -22.18
C ALA A 19 -9.78 5.02 -23.14
N GLY A 20 -10.38 5.44 -24.25
CA GLY A 20 -9.71 6.21 -25.29
C GLY A 20 -8.99 5.38 -26.36
N ASN A 21 -8.73 4.08 -26.12
CA ASN A 21 -8.17 3.21 -27.16
C ASN A 21 -9.15 3.10 -28.33
N SER A 22 -8.61 3.24 -29.55
CA SER A 22 -9.40 3.17 -30.78
C SER A 22 -9.06 1.90 -31.55
N VAL A 23 -10.08 1.25 -32.10
CA VAL A 23 -9.95 0.02 -32.89
C VAL A 23 -10.81 0.10 -34.13
N ASN A 24 -10.34 -0.53 -35.20
CA ASN A 24 -11.15 -0.74 -36.38
C ASN A 24 -11.84 -2.10 -36.34
N TYR A 25 -13.15 -2.13 -36.58
CA TYR A 25 -13.90 -3.35 -36.82
C TYR A 25 -14.85 -3.15 -38.01
N GLN A 26 -14.67 -3.96 -39.07
CA GLN A 26 -15.46 -3.91 -40.31
C GLN A 26 -15.52 -2.52 -40.98
N GLY A 27 -14.41 -1.77 -40.98
CA GLY A 27 -14.31 -0.46 -41.65
C GLY A 27 -14.88 0.71 -40.84
N GLN A 28 -15.27 0.47 -39.58
CA GLN A 28 -15.69 1.49 -38.64
C GLN A 28 -14.69 1.56 -37.48
N ASP A 29 -14.32 2.78 -37.09
CA ASP A 29 -13.50 3.00 -35.90
C ASP A 29 -14.40 3.18 -34.68
N TYR A 30 -14.04 2.46 -33.61
CA TYR A 30 -14.69 2.49 -32.32
C TYR A 30 -13.70 2.93 -31.26
N ARG A 31 -14.16 3.67 -30.26
CA ARG A 31 -13.35 4.07 -29.10
C ARG A 31 -13.89 3.39 -27.85
N ALA A 32 -13.00 2.81 -27.07
CA ALA A 32 -13.36 2.23 -25.78
C ALA A 32 -13.69 3.36 -24.79
N LYS A 33 -14.81 3.25 -24.09
CA LYS A 33 -15.26 4.20 -23.07
C LYS A 33 -14.71 3.87 -21.68
N TRP A 34 -14.41 2.59 -21.46
CA TRP A 34 -13.77 2.02 -20.27
C TRP A 34 -13.09 0.70 -20.66
N TRP A 35 -12.51 -0.01 -19.69
CA TRP A 35 -11.85 -1.30 -19.92
C TRP A 35 -12.79 -2.30 -20.61
N THR A 36 -12.30 -2.98 -21.65
CA THR A 36 -13.05 -4.06 -22.31
C THR A 36 -12.10 -5.08 -22.94
N GLN A 37 -12.48 -6.35 -22.90
CA GLN A 37 -11.79 -7.46 -23.55
C GLN A 37 -12.83 -8.46 -24.07
N GLY A 38 -12.69 -8.91 -25.32
CA GLY A 38 -13.60 -9.88 -25.94
C GLY A 38 -14.98 -9.36 -26.35
N GLU A 39 -15.40 -8.19 -25.88
CA GLU A 39 -16.69 -7.59 -26.25
C GLU A 39 -16.59 -6.92 -27.62
N ASN A 40 -17.21 -7.53 -28.64
CA ASN A 40 -17.17 -7.05 -30.03
C ASN A 40 -17.72 -5.60 -30.14
N PRO A 41 -16.94 -4.65 -30.72
CA PRO A 41 -17.33 -3.24 -30.82
C PRO A 41 -18.65 -2.98 -31.54
N ALA A 42 -18.96 -3.74 -32.61
CA ALA A 42 -20.18 -3.53 -33.39
C ALA A 42 -21.46 -3.86 -32.62
N ASN A 43 -21.39 -4.79 -31.66
CA ASN A 43 -22.56 -5.24 -30.88
C ASN A 43 -22.60 -4.62 -29.47
N ASN A 44 -21.58 -3.86 -29.09
CA ASN A 44 -21.42 -3.30 -27.75
C ASN A 44 -21.13 -1.79 -27.81
N SER A 45 -21.84 -1.07 -28.70
CA SER A 45 -21.66 0.37 -28.91
C SER A 45 -22.86 1.25 -28.55
N THR A 46 -23.87 0.70 -27.85
CA THR A 46 -25.05 1.47 -27.40
C THR A 46 -24.82 2.15 -26.05
N VAL A 47 -25.80 2.92 -25.58
CA VAL A 47 -25.78 3.51 -24.23
C VAL A 47 -25.54 2.41 -23.18
N GLY A 48 -24.58 2.65 -22.26
CA GLY A 48 -24.18 1.69 -21.23
C GLY A 48 -23.25 0.55 -21.68
N LYS A 49 -22.80 0.55 -22.95
CA LYS A 49 -21.88 -0.47 -23.48
C LYS A 49 -20.44 0.09 -23.64
N PRO A 50 -19.41 -0.79 -23.65
CA PRO A 50 -17.99 -0.41 -23.59
C PRO A 50 -17.46 0.38 -24.78
N TRP A 51 -18.11 0.33 -25.95
CA TRP A 51 -17.64 1.02 -27.14
C TRP A 51 -18.51 2.23 -27.47
N GLU A 52 -17.92 3.22 -28.13
CA GLU A 52 -18.63 4.25 -28.88
C GLU A 52 -18.17 4.23 -30.34
N LEU A 53 -19.11 4.38 -31.26
CA LEU A 53 -18.81 4.52 -32.68
C LEU A 53 -18.23 5.92 -32.93
N VAL A 54 -17.03 5.98 -33.51
CA VAL A 54 -16.37 7.26 -33.82
C VAL A 54 -16.70 7.71 -35.23
N ALA A 55 -16.26 6.96 -36.24
CA ALA A 55 -16.51 7.27 -37.66
C ALA A 55 -16.14 6.08 -38.57
N ALA A 56 -16.62 6.13 -39.81
CA ALA A 56 -16.12 5.26 -40.88
C ALA A 56 -14.70 5.70 -41.29
N CYS A 57 -13.80 4.74 -41.51
CA CYS A 57 -12.46 5.00 -42.01
C CYS A 57 -12.30 4.40 -43.41
N ASN A 58 -11.34 4.91 -44.21
CA ASN A 58 -11.12 4.45 -45.58
C ASN A 58 -9.80 3.63 -45.66
N PRO A 59 -9.83 2.32 -45.96
CA PRO A 59 -8.67 1.44 -45.77
C PRO A 59 -7.54 1.58 -46.82
N THR A 60 -7.52 2.64 -47.63
CA THR A 60 -6.63 2.73 -48.81
C THR A 60 -5.20 3.20 -48.54
N ASN A 61 -4.78 3.38 -47.27
CA ASN A 61 -3.36 3.60 -46.95
C ASN A 61 -2.99 3.07 -45.56
N ALA A 62 -2.70 1.77 -45.48
CA ALA A 62 -1.96 1.20 -44.36
C ALA A 62 -0.82 0.34 -44.93
N THR A 63 0.41 0.84 -44.84
CA THR A 63 1.62 0.04 -45.08
C THR A 63 1.80 -0.95 -43.92
N PRO A 64 1.87 -2.27 -44.17
CA PRO A 64 2.05 -3.25 -43.11
C PRO A 64 3.48 -3.20 -42.55
N ILE A 65 3.61 -3.06 -41.24
CA ILE A 65 4.84 -3.37 -40.50
C ILE A 65 4.79 -4.87 -40.15
N PRO A 66 5.84 -5.67 -40.39
CA PRO A 66 5.79 -7.12 -40.24
C PRO A 66 5.76 -7.54 -38.76
N THR A 67 4.81 -8.40 -38.42
CA THR A 67 4.75 -9.13 -37.14
C THR A 67 5.46 -10.49 -37.31
N PRO A 68 6.38 -10.89 -36.40
CA PRO A 68 6.98 -12.22 -36.46
C PRO A 68 5.95 -13.32 -36.16
N SER A 69 5.86 -14.30 -37.05
CA SER A 69 5.00 -15.47 -36.95
C SER A 69 5.73 -16.60 -36.20
N ILE A 70 5.10 -17.10 -35.13
CA ILE A 70 5.36 -18.43 -34.59
C ILE A 70 4.09 -19.25 -34.76
N THR A 71 4.20 -20.34 -35.53
CA THR A 71 3.10 -21.26 -35.85
C THR A 71 3.23 -22.53 -34.99
N PRO A 72 2.29 -22.83 -34.08
CA PRO A 72 2.13 -24.18 -33.53
C PRO A 72 1.14 -24.98 -34.41
N SER A 73 1.62 -26.08 -34.99
CA SER A 73 0.82 -27.06 -35.71
C SER A 73 0.19 -28.05 -34.73
N ILE A 74 -1.15 -28.14 -34.68
CA ILE A 74 -1.87 -29.24 -34.03
C ILE A 74 -2.86 -29.86 -35.00
N ARG A 75 -2.73 -31.18 -35.18
CA ARG A 75 -3.61 -32.06 -35.97
C ARG A 75 -4.80 -32.50 -35.10
N PRO A 76 -6.06 -32.46 -35.58
CA PRO A 76 -7.21 -32.92 -34.81
C PRO A 76 -7.43 -34.43 -34.95
N SER A 77 -7.90 -35.07 -33.88
CA SER A 77 -8.51 -36.40 -33.92
C SER A 77 -9.78 -36.40 -33.05
N ASN A 78 -10.92 -36.66 -33.70
CA ASN A 78 -12.23 -36.85 -33.09
C ASN A 78 -12.40 -38.31 -32.63
N ALA A 79 -13.06 -38.52 -31.49
CA ALA A 79 -14.08 -39.58 -31.29
C ALA A 79 -14.78 -39.41 -29.92
N PRO A 80 -16.14 -39.48 -29.86
CA PRO A 80 -16.92 -39.32 -28.63
C PRO A 80 -17.32 -40.68 -28.01
N THR A 81 -17.50 -40.75 -26.68
CA THR A 81 -18.29 -41.83 -26.06
C THR A 81 -19.06 -41.32 -24.83
N LEU A 82 -20.40 -41.42 -24.88
CA LEU A 82 -21.37 -41.31 -23.78
C LEU A 82 -21.38 -42.63 -22.99
N ILE A 83 -21.69 -42.66 -21.68
CA ILE A 83 -22.97 -43.07 -21.03
C ILE A 83 -22.89 -42.81 -19.48
N PRO A 84 -24.00 -42.80 -18.69
CA PRO A 84 -24.17 -42.07 -17.43
C PRO A 84 -24.32 -42.96 -16.18
N GLN A 85 -24.36 -42.34 -14.98
CA GLN A 85 -25.30 -42.68 -13.88
C GLN A 85 -25.11 -41.80 -12.62
N THR A 86 -26.23 -41.32 -12.10
CA THR A 86 -26.48 -40.85 -10.71
C THR A 86 -27.10 -42.02 -9.93
N PRO A 87 -26.91 -42.13 -8.59
CA PRO A 87 -27.87 -41.56 -7.62
C PRO A 87 -27.18 -40.96 -6.35
N THR A 88 -27.54 -39.77 -5.87
CA THR A 88 -28.61 -39.39 -4.89
C THR A 88 -28.28 -39.73 -3.40
N PRO A 89 -28.55 -38.83 -2.41
CA PRO A 89 -27.79 -38.68 -1.16
C PRO A 89 -28.55 -39.11 0.12
N THR A 90 -27.86 -39.27 1.27
CA THR A 90 -28.52 -39.33 2.60
C THR A 90 -27.64 -38.91 3.81
N SER A 91 -28.15 -37.91 4.55
CA SER A 91 -28.25 -37.68 6.02
C SER A 91 -27.05 -37.68 7.01
N THR A 92 -26.81 -36.47 7.56
CA THR A 92 -27.02 -36.03 8.98
C THR A 92 -26.00 -36.41 10.09
N PRO A 93 -25.64 -35.47 11.02
CA PRO A 93 -24.48 -35.55 11.91
C PRO A 93 -24.81 -35.99 13.34
N THR A 94 -23.78 -36.41 14.11
CA THR A 94 -23.90 -36.59 15.56
C THR A 94 -22.64 -36.14 16.30
N LEU A 95 -22.82 -35.19 17.23
CA LEU A 95 -21.84 -34.73 18.21
C LEU A 95 -21.68 -35.74 19.35
N LYS A 96 -20.45 -35.93 19.85
CA LYS A 96 -20.22 -36.25 21.28
C LYS A 96 -18.84 -35.72 21.75
N PRO A 97 -18.77 -34.96 22.85
CA PRO A 97 -17.53 -34.44 23.43
C PRO A 97 -16.98 -35.36 24.55
N THR A 98 -15.64 -35.52 24.62
CA THR A 98 -14.95 -36.05 25.82
C THR A 98 -13.50 -35.56 25.91
N THR A 99 -13.26 -34.69 26.90
CA THR A 99 -12.18 -34.66 27.93
C THR A 99 -10.72 -34.99 27.60
N ASN A 100 -9.87 -33.98 27.88
CA ASN A 100 -8.39 -33.88 28.04
C ASN A 100 -7.81 -34.78 29.19
N PRO A 101 -6.49 -34.77 29.56
CA PRO A 101 -5.19 -34.66 28.84
C PRO A 101 -4.21 -35.84 29.14
N SER A 102 -3.05 -35.91 28.45
CA SER A 102 -1.68 -35.95 29.07
C SER A 102 -0.60 -36.79 28.33
N SER A 103 0.59 -36.17 28.25
CA SER A 103 1.98 -36.72 28.23
C SER A 103 2.73 -37.04 26.91
N THR A 104 3.57 -36.06 26.54
CA THR A 104 5.01 -36.12 26.12
C THR A 104 5.48 -36.83 24.83
N PRO A 105 6.41 -36.21 24.05
CA PRO A 105 6.87 -36.69 22.74
C PRO A 105 8.17 -37.51 22.77
N ARG A 106 8.34 -38.40 21.78
CA ARG A 106 9.59 -39.10 21.44
C ARG A 106 10.12 -38.58 20.08
N PRO A 107 11.42 -38.28 19.91
CA PRO A 107 11.95 -37.73 18.66
C PRO A 107 12.15 -38.81 17.58
N SER A 108 11.82 -38.48 16.33
CA SER A 108 12.11 -39.28 15.13
C SER A 108 13.04 -38.48 14.19
N ALA A 109 13.95 -39.20 13.55
CA ALA A 109 15.13 -38.69 12.85
C ALA A 109 14.83 -38.07 11.46
N SER A 110 15.70 -37.13 11.07
CA SER A 110 15.73 -36.38 9.80
C SER A 110 16.50 -37.14 8.70
N PRO A 111 16.07 -37.13 7.42
CA PRO A 111 16.89 -37.57 6.29
C PRO A 111 17.69 -36.42 5.64
N SER A 112 18.89 -36.77 5.16
CA SER A 112 19.94 -35.92 4.54
C SER A 112 19.62 -35.48 3.09
N PRO A 113 20.09 -34.30 2.62
CA PRO A 113 19.98 -33.88 1.22
C PRO A 113 21.10 -34.44 0.32
N THR A 114 20.78 -34.59 -0.98
CA THR A 114 21.61 -35.13 -2.07
C THR A 114 22.21 -34.00 -2.92
N ALA A 115 23.43 -34.17 -3.45
CA ALA A 115 24.21 -33.17 -4.18
C ALA A 115 23.75 -32.90 -5.63
N SER A 116 24.05 -31.68 -6.13
CA SER A 116 23.75 -31.15 -7.48
C SER A 116 24.94 -31.34 -8.46
N PRO A 117 24.73 -31.47 -9.80
CA PRO A 117 25.79 -31.88 -10.74
C PRO A 117 26.66 -30.72 -11.30
N THR A 118 27.90 -31.07 -11.63
CA THR A 118 28.97 -30.23 -12.20
C THR A 118 28.83 -30.00 -13.71
N ALA A 119 29.06 -28.76 -14.19
CA ALA A 119 29.10 -28.41 -15.62
C ALA A 119 30.49 -28.52 -16.26
N THR A 120 30.53 -28.91 -17.55
CA THR A 120 31.71 -29.14 -18.40
C THR A 120 32.12 -27.87 -19.18
N PRO A 121 33.42 -27.54 -19.37
CA PRO A 121 33.88 -26.33 -20.06
C PRO A 121 33.92 -26.43 -21.61
N ILE A 122 33.70 -25.32 -22.31
CA ILE A 122 33.79 -25.14 -23.79
C ILE A 122 34.95 -24.18 -24.12
N PRO A 123 35.70 -24.33 -25.25
CA PRO A 123 37.03 -23.74 -25.47
C PRO A 123 37.06 -22.31 -26.05
N SER A 124 38.20 -21.64 -25.84
CA SER A 124 38.53 -20.24 -26.13
C SER A 124 39.07 -19.99 -27.55
N SER A 125 38.54 -18.97 -28.24
CA SER A 125 39.19 -18.33 -29.42
C SER A 125 38.69 -16.90 -29.70
N SER A 126 38.56 -16.04 -28.69
CA SER A 126 38.16 -14.63 -28.90
C SER A 126 39.33 -13.64 -28.78
N THR A 127 39.44 -12.73 -29.75
CA THR A 127 40.30 -11.52 -29.71
C THR A 127 39.84 -10.56 -28.60
N CYS A 128 40.76 -9.85 -27.95
CA CYS A 128 40.40 -8.88 -26.91
C CYS A 128 39.67 -7.64 -27.47
N PHE A 129 38.74 -7.10 -26.69
CA PHE A 129 38.04 -5.83 -26.94
C PHE A 129 38.79 -4.63 -26.30
N ASN A 130 38.21 -3.44 -26.37
CA ASN A 130 38.76 -2.25 -25.70
C ASN A 130 38.78 -2.42 -24.18
N GLU A 131 39.79 -1.88 -23.49
CA GLU A 131 39.91 -1.99 -22.03
C GLU A 131 38.73 -1.30 -21.32
N TRP A 132 38.23 -1.92 -20.25
CA TRP A 132 37.17 -1.33 -19.42
C TRP A 132 37.68 -0.09 -18.66
N ASN A 133 36.96 1.01 -18.85
CA ASN A 133 37.10 2.28 -18.14
C ASN A 133 35.87 2.53 -17.24
N GLY A 134 36.08 2.74 -15.94
CA GLY A 134 35.01 2.95 -14.95
C GLY A 134 34.23 4.26 -15.08
N SER A 135 34.75 5.26 -15.79
CA SER A 135 34.02 6.49 -16.09
C SER A 135 33.18 6.39 -17.37
N SER A 136 33.37 5.35 -18.18
CA SER A 136 32.63 5.15 -19.42
C SER A 136 31.31 4.41 -19.18
N VAL A 137 30.29 4.79 -19.94
CA VAL A 137 28.98 4.15 -19.92
C VAL A 137 28.97 2.98 -20.91
N TYR A 138 28.49 1.82 -20.46
CA TYR A 138 28.30 0.64 -21.30
C TYR A 138 26.83 0.24 -21.31
N VAL A 139 26.29 0.01 -22.50
CA VAL A 139 24.92 -0.48 -22.70
C VAL A 139 24.89 -1.92 -23.18
N VAL A 140 23.72 -2.56 -23.18
CA VAL A 140 23.55 -3.96 -23.58
C VAL A 140 24.30 -4.28 -24.88
N GLY A 141 25.10 -5.34 -24.85
CA GLY A 141 25.89 -5.78 -26.00
C GLY A 141 27.26 -5.11 -26.16
N ASN A 142 27.55 -4.02 -25.46
CA ASN A 142 28.90 -3.45 -25.44
C ASN A 142 29.89 -4.44 -24.83
N LYS A 143 31.09 -4.52 -25.42
CA LYS A 143 32.12 -5.49 -25.02
C LYS A 143 33.40 -4.78 -24.63
N VAL A 144 33.99 -5.25 -23.54
CA VAL A 144 35.23 -4.71 -22.99
C VAL A 144 36.14 -5.84 -22.53
N THR A 145 37.42 -5.55 -22.37
CA THR A 145 38.38 -6.45 -21.73
C THR A 145 38.80 -5.90 -20.38
N ARG A 146 38.85 -6.76 -19.36
CA ARG A 146 39.40 -6.45 -18.04
C ARG A 146 40.18 -7.65 -17.53
N ASN A 147 41.43 -7.42 -17.13
CA ASN A 147 42.35 -8.48 -16.67
C ASN A 147 42.47 -9.69 -17.63
N GLY A 148 42.48 -9.43 -18.94
CA GLY A 148 42.60 -10.48 -19.97
C GLY A 148 41.35 -11.33 -20.18
N ILE A 149 40.20 -10.93 -19.62
CA ILE A 149 38.90 -11.56 -19.82
C ILE A 149 37.98 -10.59 -20.56
N ASN A 150 37.29 -11.09 -21.59
CA ASN A 150 36.27 -10.35 -22.31
C ASN A 150 34.96 -10.40 -21.55
N TYR A 151 34.26 -9.26 -21.50
CA TYR A 151 32.95 -9.14 -20.88
C TYR A 151 32.00 -8.44 -21.84
N GLN A 152 30.72 -8.80 -21.75
CA GLN A 152 29.64 -8.12 -22.44
C GLN A 152 28.65 -7.56 -21.43
N ALA A 153 28.31 -6.28 -21.56
CA ALA A 153 27.29 -5.66 -20.73
C ALA A 153 25.93 -6.30 -21.03
N LYS A 154 25.23 -6.77 -20.00
CA LYS A 154 23.87 -7.34 -20.06
C LYS A 154 22.79 -6.26 -20.02
N TRP A 155 23.11 -5.11 -19.42
CA TRP A 155 22.29 -3.91 -19.32
C TRP A 155 23.19 -2.68 -19.09
N TRP A 156 22.60 -1.49 -18.93
CA TRP A 156 23.36 -0.25 -18.70
C TRP A 156 24.24 -0.36 -17.43
N THR A 157 25.50 0.04 -17.53
CA THR A 157 26.43 0.08 -16.40
C THR A 157 27.53 1.12 -16.58
N GLN A 158 27.89 1.80 -15.49
CA GLN A 158 29.02 2.72 -15.37
C GLN A 158 29.64 2.51 -13.98
N GLY A 159 30.96 2.52 -13.87
CA GLY A 159 31.67 2.31 -12.59
C GLY A 159 31.74 0.86 -12.09
N ASN A 160 30.85 -0.04 -12.52
CA ASN A 160 30.86 -1.44 -12.06
C ASN A 160 31.96 -2.23 -12.77
N ASP A 161 33.04 -2.58 -12.07
CA ASP A 161 34.16 -3.34 -12.64
C ASP A 161 33.71 -4.76 -13.05
N PRO A 162 33.82 -5.15 -14.34
CA PRO A 162 33.39 -6.46 -14.83
C PRO A 162 34.07 -7.66 -14.15
N ALA A 163 35.27 -7.48 -13.59
CA ALA A 163 36.00 -8.55 -12.93
C ALA A 163 35.34 -9.04 -11.63
N VAL A 164 34.55 -8.18 -10.96
CA VAL A 164 33.83 -8.53 -9.71
C VAL A 164 32.31 -8.39 -9.83
N ASN A 165 31.83 -7.81 -10.94
CA ASN A 165 30.40 -7.63 -11.22
C ASN A 165 29.98 -8.45 -12.45
N SER A 166 30.37 -9.72 -12.51
CA SER A 166 29.91 -10.66 -13.54
C SER A 166 29.20 -11.90 -12.96
N GLY A 167 28.03 -12.25 -13.51
CA GLY A 167 27.14 -13.29 -12.98
C GLY A 167 25.66 -13.12 -13.36
N ASP A 168 24.80 -14.03 -12.91
CA ASP A 168 23.39 -14.10 -13.35
C ASP A 168 22.58 -12.84 -13.00
N ALA A 169 22.88 -12.21 -11.86
CA ALA A 169 22.26 -10.96 -11.39
C ALA A 169 23.17 -9.72 -11.51
N GLN A 170 24.28 -9.82 -12.24
CA GLN A 170 25.30 -8.76 -12.33
C GLN A 170 25.36 -8.15 -13.74
N PRO A 171 25.83 -6.88 -13.89
CA PRO A 171 25.77 -6.12 -15.14
C PRO A 171 26.64 -6.70 -16.27
N TRP A 172 27.65 -7.51 -15.95
CA TRP A 172 28.55 -8.09 -16.93
C TRP A 172 28.34 -9.59 -17.13
N GLN A 173 28.35 -10.03 -18.38
CA GLN A 173 28.49 -11.41 -18.76
C GLN A 173 29.95 -11.69 -19.09
N ASN A 174 30.54 -12.68 -18.42
CA ASN A 174 31.88 -13.15 -18.74
C ASN A 174 31.84 -13.93 -20.07
N LEU A 175 32.62 -13.47 -21.06
CA LEU A 175 32.74 -14.10 -22.40
C LEU A 175 34.00 -14.97 -22.53
N GLY A 176 34.76 -15.14 -21.44
CA GLY A 176 35.98 -15.92 -21.39
C GLY A 176 37.25 -15.11 -21.65
N SER A 177 38.39 -15.75 -21.38
CA SER A 177 39.70 -15.16 -21.60
C SER A 177 39.94 -14.81 -23.07
N CYS A 178 40.71 -13.75 -23.30
CA CYS A 178 41.16 -13.35 -24.62
C CYS A 178 42.71 -13.38 -24.67
N GLY A 179 43.28 -13.92 -25.75
CA GLY A 179 44.72 -14.01 -26.00
C GLY A 179 45.46 -15.25 -25.43
N ASN A 180 46.60 -15.59 -26.04
CA ASN A 180 47.41 -16.80 -25.77
C ASN A 180 48.68 -16.50 -24.94
N THR A 181 48.91 -17.33 -23.91
CA THR A 181 50.17 -17.79 -23.25
C THR A 181 51.26 -16.79 -22.82
N ASN A 182 51.56 -16.73 -21.50
CA ASN A 182 52.82 -17.24 -20.91
C ASN A 182 52.88 -17.19 -19.35
N THR A 183 53.01 -18.37 -18.71
CA THR A 183 53.91 -18.81 -17.59
C THR A 183 54.36 -17.82 -16.48
N THR A 184 54.47 -18.07 -15.15
CA THR A 184 54.51 -19.19 -14.15
C THR A 184 55.02 -18.55 -12.80
N PRO A 185 55.15 -19.18 -11.61
CA PRO A 185 54.29 -20.01 -10.74
C PRO A 185 53.98 -19.39 -9.34
N ALA A 186 53.08 -20.05 -8.60
CA ALA A 186 52.72 -19.81 -7.19
C ALA A 186 53.73 -20.37 -6.15
N PRO A 187 53.66 -19.92 -4.87
CA PRO A 187 54.03 -20.73 -3.72
C PRO A 187 52.85 -21.09 -2.78
N SER A 188 53.08 -22.20 -2.06
CA SER A 188 52.24 -23.10 -1.24
C SER A 188 51.70 -22.51 0.10
N PRO A 189 50.62 -23.07 0.71
CA PRO A 189 50.01 -22.53 1.93
C PRO A 189 50.78 -22.89 3.21
N SER A 190 50.86 -21.95 4.15
CA SER A 190 51.36 -22.15 5.52
C SER A 190 50.31 -21.73 6.54
N ASN A 191 49.90 -22.69 7.38
CA ASN A 191 49.05 -22.49 8.55
C ASN A 191 49.80 -21.75 9.66
N ASN A 192 49.29 -20.59 10.10
CA ASN A 192 49.32 -20.17 11.50
C ASN A 192 48.36 -18.99 11.72
N PRO A 193 47.38 -19.05 12.66
CA PRO A 193 46.51 -17.91 12.95
C PRO A 193 47.26 -16.93 13.85
N THR A 194 47.54 -15.74 13.34
CA THR A 194 47.90 -14.59 14.18
C THR A 194 46.86 -13.51 13.93
N SER A 195 46.20 -13.10 15.01
CA SER A 195 45.23 -12.01 15.08
C SER A 195 45.87 -10.73 14.56
N SER A 196 45.41 -10.24 13.41
CA SER A 196 45.73 -8.89 12.94
C SER A 196 44.68 -7.92 13.50
N PRO A 197 45.08 -6.80 14.12
CA PRO A 197 44.14 -5.81 14.63
C PRO A 197 43.43 -5.12 13.47
N ASN A 198 42.10 -5.08 13.56
CA ASN A 198 41.23 -4.23 12.76
C ASN A 198 41.77 -2.79 12.79
N PRO A 199 42.06 -2.13 11.66
CA PRO A 199 42.38 -0.71 11.68
C PRO A 199 41.13 0.05 12.14
N ASN A 200 41.19 0.54 13.37
CA ASN A 200 40.23 1.43 13.97
C ASN A 200 40.07 2.68 13.07
N PRO A 201 38.86 3.02 12.58
CA PRO A 201 38.63 4.31 11.96
C PRO A 201 38.97 5.40 12.98
N THR A 202 39.72 6.40 12.53
CA THR A 202 40.29 7.46 13.34
C THR A 202 39.19 8.24 14.09
N THR A 203 39.35 8.38 15.40
CA THR A 203 38.39 8.98 16.33
C THR A 203 38.56 10.50 16.44
N THR A 204 38.29 11.25 15.37
CA THR A 204 38.20 12.71 15.48
C THR A 204 37.33 13.28 14.34
N PRO A 205 36.22 13.98 14.64
CA PRO A 205 35.71 14.99 13.74
C PRO A 205 36.08 16.37 14.31
N PRO A 206 37.11 17.03 13.76
CA PRO A 206 37.10 18.47 13.61
C PRO A 206 36.70 18.74 12.17
N ASN A 207 35.42 19.04 11.91
CA ASN A 207 34.94 19.68 10.68
C ASN A 207 35.79 19.35 9.43
N THR A 208 35.71 18.10 8.95
CA THR A 208 36.44 17.68 7.74
C THR A 208 35.85 18.32 6.48
N GLY A 209 34.68 18.96 6.59
CA GLY A 209 33.96 19.61 5.50
C GLY A 209 33.37 18.61 4.49
N VAL A 210 33.37 17.32 4.80
CA VAL A 210 32.87 16.23 3.94
C VAL A 210 31.98 15.31 4.78
N ILE A 211 30.87 14.84 4.20
CA ILE A 211 29.98 13.86 4.82
C ILE A 211 30.58 12.44 4.62
N ASP A 212 31.36 11.96 5.59
CA ASP A 212 32.09 10.67 5.54
C ASP A 212 31.90 9.79 6.79
N HIS A 213 30.90 10.11 7.63
CA HIS A 213 30.56 9.43 8.88
C HIS A 213 29.03 9.37 9.04
N LEU A 214 28.53 8.68 10.07
CA LEU A 214 27.09 8.64 10.34
C LEU A 214 26.56 10.06 10.62
N VAL A 215 25.53 10.47 9.89
CA VAL A 215 24.91 11.79 10.08
C VAL A 215 23.43 11.66 10.42
N ILE A 216 22.94 12.56 11.25
CA ILE A 216 21.52 12.88 11.40
C ILE A 216 21.13 13.59 10.11
N ASN A 217 20.20 12.99 9.35
CA ASN A 217 19.92 13.43 7.99
C ASN A 217 18.58 14.16 7.86
N GLU A 218 17.59 13.75 8.64
CA GLU A 218 16.26 14.34 8.70
C GLU A 218 15.74 14.30 10.13
N VAL A 219 15.07 15.37 10.54
CA VAL A 219 14.40 15.50 11.83
C VAL A 219 12.99 15.99 11.59
N ALA A 220 12.00 15.23 12.04
CA ALA A 220 10.59 15.61 12.02
C ALA A 220 10.07 15.69 13.46
N ALA A 221 9.05 16.52 13.67
CA ALA A 221 8.44 16.64 14.98
C ALA A 221 6.96 17.00 14.91
N ASP A 222 6.22 16.55 15.91
CA ASP A 222 4.90 17.10 16.21
C ASP A 222 4.97 18.14 17.34
N ALA A 223 3.85 18.80 17.62
CA ALA A 223 3.77 19.83 18.65
C ALA A 223 4.02 19.32 20.08
N THR A 224 3.75 18.03 20.33
CA THR A 224 3.88 17.36 21.65
C THR A 224 5.21 16.64 21.85
N GLY A 225 5.92 16.40 20.76
CA GLY A 225 7.13 15.60 20.66
C GLY A 225 6.96 14.09 20.75
N GLN A 226 5.74 13.56 20.71
CA GLN A 226 5.49 12.13 20.96
C GLN A 226 5.59 11.25 19.70
N GLY A 227 5.10 11.72 18.56
CA GLY A 227 5.21 11.12 17.24
C GLY A 227 6.40 11.65 16.44
N SER A 228 7.38 12.24 17.13
CA SER A 228 8.58 12.78 16.49
C SER A 228 9.56 11.66 16.13
N TRP A 229 10.20 11.81 14.98
CA TRP A 229 11.18 10.86 14.47
C TRP A 229 12.33 11.61 13.80
N PHE A 230 13.49 10.99 13.77
CA PHE A 230 14.62 11.46 13.00
C PHE A 230 15.24 10.28 12.28
N GLU A 231 16.12 10.52 11.34
CA GLU A 231 16.82 9.44 10.66
C GLU A 231 18.33 9.62 10.71
N ILE A 232 19.03 8.49 10.65
CA ILE A 232 20.48 8.43 10.54
C ILE A 232 20.81 7.88 9.16
N TYR A 233 21.72 8.54 8.46
CA TYR A 233 22.26 8.11 7.18
C TYR A 233 23.71 7.64 7.33
N ASN A 234 24.04 6.53 6.69
CA ASN A 234 25.42 6.06 6.54
C ASN A 234 25.94 6.39 5.12
N PRO A 235 26.65 7.51 4.92
CA PRO A 235 27.24 7.89 3.63
C PRO A 235 28.49 7.09 3.27
N THR A 236 28.98 6.22 4.16
CA THR A 236 30.22 5.50 3.96
C THR A 236 30.02 4.30 3.03
N GLN A 237 31.12 3.79 2.49
CA GLN A 237 31.11 2.60 1.62
C GLN A 237 31.15 1.28 2.41
N GLN A 238 30.95 1.32 3.72
CA GLN A 238 30.98 0.14 4.58
C GLN A 238 29.79 0.14 5.54
N THR A 239 29.36 -1.06 5.91
CA THR A 239 28.38 -1.22 6.99
C THR A 239 28.98 -0.73 8.31
N VAL A 240 28.23 0.10 9.03
CA VAL A 240 28.62 0.65 10.34
C VAL A 240 27.82 -0.02 11.44
N SER A 241 28.49 -0.48 12.50
CA SER A 241 27.83 -0.96 13.71
C SER A 241 27.18 0.21 14.46
N LEU A 242 25.95 0.02 14.92
CA LEU A 242 25.23 0.98 15.78
C LEU A 242 25.30 0.60 17.27
N ASN A 243 25.84 -0.58 17.62
CA ASN A 243 25.88 -1.07 19.00
C ASN A 243 26.76 -0.24 19.95
N ASP A 244 27.65 0.60 19.42
CA ASP A 244 28.52 1.51 20.16
C ASP A 244 28.09 2.98 19.99
N ILE A 245 26.94 3.21 19.35
CA ILE A 245 26.31 4.52 19.19
C ILE A 245 25.20 4.67 20.22
N SER A 246 25.10 5.86 20.79
CA SER A 246 23.96 6.30 21.58
C SER A 246 23.44 7.65 21.10
N VAL A 247 22.18 7.92 21.38
CA VAL A 247 21.51 9.19 21.07
C VAL A 247 21.40 9.96 22.37
N ARG A 248 22.06 11.12 22.45
CA ARG A 248 21.95 12.05 23.58
C ARG A 248 20.93 13.14 23.24
N ILE A 249 19.84 13.18 23.99
CA ILE A 249 18.63 13.95 23.69
C ILE A 249 17.80 14.18 24.95
N GLN A 250 16.92 15.18 24.94
CA GLN A 250 16.05 15.50 26.07
C GLN A 250 15.10 14.33 26.40
N SER A 251 15.08 13.94 27.67
CA SER A 251 14.18 12.93 28.25
C SER A 251 12.80 13.55 28.57
N LYS A 252 11.73 12.77 28.38
CA LYS A 252 10.36 13.16 28.79
C LYS A 252 10.24 13.43 30.28
N THR A 253 10.86 12.60 31.11
CA THR A 253 10.56 12.56 32.56
C THR A 253 11.31 13.57 33.38
N GLN A 254 12.50 13.94 32.94
CA GLN A 254 13.42 14.74 33.75
C GLN A 254 13.63 16.15 33.18
N SER A 255 13.19 16.42 31.95
CA SER A 255 13.60 17.62 31.19
C SER A 255 15.13 17.80 31.16
N THR A 256 15.87 16.71 31.38
CA THR A 256 17.33 16.63 31.32
C THR A 256 17.74 15.91 30.04
N ILE A 257 18.99 16.08 29.66
CA ILE A 257 19.59 15.35 28.55
C ILE A 257 19.98 13.95 29.02
N ASN A 258 19.41 12.92 28.40
CA ASN A 258 19.69 11.51 28.66
C ASN A 258 20.31 10.84 27.42
N SER A 259 20.86 9.63 27.57
CA SER A 259 21.46 8.84 26.49
C SER A 259 20.69 7.55 26.26
N TYR A 260 20.34 7.28 25.00
CA TYR A 260 19.61 6.09 24.57
C TYR A 260 20.47 5.28 23.59
N ALA A 261 20.80 4.04 23.93
CA ALA A 261 21.63 3.19 23.08
C ALA A 261 20.90 2.79 21.78
N LEU A 262 21.65 2.79 20.67
CA LEU A 262 21.22 2.16 19.43
C LEU A 262 21.70 0.71 19.38
N SER A 263 21.30 -0.02 18.34
CA SER A 263 21.66 -1.43 18.19
C SER A 263 21.66 -1.87 16.73
N GLY A 264 22.31 -3.00 16.44
CA GLY A 264 22.40 -3.55 15.09
C GLY A 264 23.46 -2.87 14.25
N SER A 265 23.24 -2.81 12.95
CA SER A 265 24.15 -2.23 11.96
C SER A 265 23.37 -1.49 10.89
N LEU A 266 24.01 -0.51 10.27
CA LEU A 266 23.49 0.26 9.15
C LEU A 266 24.40 0.06 7.95
N ASP A 267 23.85 -0.46 6.85
CA ASP A 267 24.62 -0.75 5.65
C ASP A 267 25.14 0.52 4.97
N ALA A 268 26.12 0.35 4.08
CA ALA A 268 26.64 1.43 3.26
C ALA A 268 25.52 2.12 2.47
N ASN A 269 25.55 3.45 2.37
CA ASN A 269 24.56 4.27 1.66
C ASN A 269 23.11 3.94 2.05
N SER A 270 22.85 3.66 3.33
CA SER A 270 21.54 3.26 3.84
C SER A 270 21.08 4.14 5.00
N TYR A 271 19.77 4.10 5.25
CA TYR A 271 19.09 4.93 6.24
C TYR A 271 18.44 4.08 7.33
N VAL A 272 18.32 4.64 8.53
CA VAL A 272 17.48 4.08 9.60
C VAL A 272 16.70 5.20 10.27
N VAL A 273 15.38 5.01 10.38
CA VAL A 273 14.50 5.89 11.15
C VAL A 273 14.57 5.54 12.62
N ILE A 274 14.66 6.56 13.46
CA ILE A 274 14.67 6.47 14.91
C ILE A 274 13.44 7.20 15.43
N SER A 275 12.60 6.47 16.16
CA SER A 275 11.39 7.00 16.80
C SER A 275 11.43 6.77 18.30
N SER A 276 10.75 7.64 19.04
CA SER A 276 10.58 7.47 20.49
C SER A 276 9.73 6.24 20.80
N ASN A 277 10.14 5.47 21.80
CA ASN A 277 9.35 4.40 22.38
C ASN A 277 8.60 4.90 23.62
N SER A 278 7.38 5.39 23.47
CA SER A 278 6.50 5.73 24.60
C SER A 278 5.67 4.55 25.12
N GLU A 279 5.95 3.32 24.68
CA GLU A 279 5.12 2.15 24.96
C GLU A 279 5.81 1.08 25.78
N ALA A 280 5.01 0.28 26.51
CA ALA A 280 5.54 -0.82 27.30
C ALA A 280 5.94 -2.01 26.42
N ASN A 281 5.34 -2.12 25.24
CA ASN A 281 5.70 -3.11 24.23
C ASN A 281 5.71 -2.39 22.88
N PRO A 282 6.82 -1.73 22.50
CA PRO A 282 6.92 -1.07 21.20
C PRO A 282 6.76 -2.09 20.05
N PRO A 283 6.46 -1.59 18.83
CA PRO A 283 6.63 -2.40 17.64
C PRO A 283 8.06 -2.92 17.53
N LYS A 284 8.21 -4.01 16.78
CA LYS A 284 9.51 -4.62 16.55
C LYS A 284 10.40 -3.64 15.78
N LYS A 285 11.60 -3.37 16.31
CA LYS A 285 12.66 -2.72 15.51
C LYS A 285 13.09 -3.64 14.38
N ASN A 286 13.43 -3.07 13.23
CA ASN A 286 14.03 -3.79 12.11
C ASN A 286 15.21 -2.98 11.56
N GLN A 287 15.70 -3.32 10.37
CA GLN A 287 16.83 -2.61 9.76
C GLN A 287 16.48 -1.19 9.30
N GLN A 288 15.19 -0.89 9.08
CA GLN A 288 14.74 0.42 8.62
C GLN A 288 14.23 1.32 9.75
N ILE A 289 13.78 0.77 10.87
CA ILE A 289 13.25 1.54 12.01
C ILE A 289 13.71 0.99 13.36
N GLN A 290 14.12 1.88 14.27
CA GLN A 290 14.36 1.58 15.68
C GLN A 290 13.53 2.47 16.60
N PHE A 291 13.08 1.86 17.70
CA PHE A 291 12.35 2.52 18.78
C PHE A 291 13.24 2.62 20.01
N ILE A 292 13.53 3.83 20.46
CA ILE A 292 14.46 4.09 21.58
C ILE A 292 13.76 4.65 22.81
N GLY A 293 14.23 4.27 24.00
CA GLY A 293 13.56 4.56 25.27
C GLY A 293 12.54 3.49 25.66
N ASN A 294 11.63 3.83 26.57
CA ASN A 294 10.56 2.98 27.07
C ASN A 294 9.40 3.82 27.62
N TYR A 295 8.28 3.16 27.99
CA TYR A 295 7.11 3.83 28.55
C TYR A 295 7.35 4.64 29.83
N GLN A 296 8.47 4.46 30.52
CA GLN A 296 8.85 5.28 31.66
C GLN A 296 9.71 6.47 31.23
N ASP A 297 10.60 6.31 30.27
CA ASP A 297 11.49 7.37 29.80
C ASP A 297 11.84 7.22 28.32
N TRP A 298 11.50 8.23 27.53
CA TRP A 298 11.71 8.27 26.09
C TRP A 298 12.18 9.64 25.63
N PRO A 299 12.86 9.73 24.48
CA PRO A 299 13.35 10.99 23.96
C PRO A 299 12.22 11.87 23.42
N VAL A 300 12.35 13.19 23.56
CA VAL A 300 11.32 14.15 23.16
C VAL A 300 11.95 15.42 22.61
N TRP A 301 11.40 15.92 21.51
CA TRP A 301 11.65 17.24 20.95
C TRP A 301 10.37 17.72 20.26
N SER A 302 10.15 19.03 20.16
CA SER A 302 8.96 19.56 19.49
C SER A 302 9.33 20.28 18.20
N ASN A 303 8.32 20.65 17.42
CA ASN A 303 8.48 21.48 16.22
C ASN A 303 9.16 22.84 16.47
N ASP A 304 9.12 23.36 17.71
CA ASP A 304 9.69 24.67 18.07
C ASP A 304 11.15 24.61 18.54
N SER A 305 11.61 23.48 19.07
CA SER A 305 12.92 23.39 19.73
C SER A 305 13.33 21.94 20.00
N GLY A 306 14.60 21.65 19.74
CA GLY A 306 15.19 20.35 20.06
C GLY A 306 16.70 20.32 19.83
N ALA A 307 17.33 19.28 20.37
CA ALA A 307 18.73 18.95 20.12
C ALA A 307 18.90 17.42 20.11
N ILE A 308 19.57 16.91 19.08
CA ILE A 308 19.82 15.48 18.87
C ILE A 308 21.32 15.32 18.65
N GLU A 309 21.94 14.41 19.41
CA GLU A 309 23.37 14.15 19.35
C GLU A 309 23.63 12.65 19.19
N LEU A 310 24.37 12.26 18.15
CA LEU A 310 24.92 10.92 18.06
C LEU A 310 26.25 10.87 18.81
N VAL A 311 26.42 9.90 19.69
CA VAL A 311 27.60 9.77 20.57
C VAL A 311 28.21 8.40 20.44
N ARG A 312 29.53 8.35 20.22
CA ARG A 312 30.36 7.14 20.22
C ARG A 312 31.52 7.33 21.19
N ASN A 313 31.74 6.41 22.11
CA ASN A 313 32.86 6.46 23.07
C ASN A 313 32.99 7.79 23.83
N GLY A 314 31.86 8.43 24.15
CA GLY A 314 31.81 9.71 24.86
C GLY A 314 32.13 10.94 23.99
N GLN A 315 32.28 10.78 22.67
CA GLN A 315 32.49 11.86 21.71
C GLN A 315 31.28 12.00 20.78
N THR A 316 30.96 13.23 20.41
CA THR A 316 29.99 13.56 19.36
C THR A 316 30.44 12.99 18.03
N VAL A 317 29.55 12.26 17.38
CA VAL A 317 29.67 11.78 15.99
C VAL A 317 29.02 12.78 15.04
N ASP A 318 27.78 13.18 15.33
CA ASP A 318 27.07 14.26 14.64
C ASP A 318 26.09 14.90 15.64
N PHE A 319 25.73 16.16 15.39
CA PHE A 319 24.88 16.95 16.26
C PHE A 319 24.01 17.92 15.48
N VAL A 320 22.75 18.04 15.88
CA VAL A 320 21.87 19.13 15.45
C VAL A 320 21.18 19.74 16.65
N ARG A 321 21.13 21.07 16.68
CA ARG A 321 20.20 21.83 17.52
C ARG A 321 19.40 22.79 16.66
N PHE A 322 18.13 22.96 16.99
CA PHE A 322 17.23 23.78 16.21
C PHE A 322 16.28 24.59 17.10
N GLY A 323 15.72 25.65 16.50
CA GLY A 323 14.85 26.59 17.19
C GLY A 323 15.56 27.32 18.33
N ASN A 324 14.92 27.37 19.49
CA ASN A 324 15.46 28.08 20.66
C ASN A 324 16.32 27.19 21.58
N ASN A 325 16.68 25.98 21.14
CA ASN A 325 17.45 25.06 21.97
C ASN A 325 18.90 25.54 22.14
N VAL A 326 19.40 25.47 23.37
CA VAL A 326 20.76 25.94 23.74
C VAL A 326 21.70 24.81 24.14
N THR A 327 21.27 23.55 24.02
CA THR A 327 22.10 22.38 24.33
C THR A 327 23.42 22.42 23.55
N LEU A 328 24.51 22.04 24.23
CA LEU A 328 25.83 21.92 23.63
C LEU A 328 26.19 20.44 23.43
N PRO A 329 26.89 20.10 22.33
CA PRO A 329 27.44 18.76 22.13
C PRO A 329 28.52 18.43 23.17
N LEU A 330 28.80 17.14 23.36
CA LEU A 330 29.87 16.65 24.24
C LEU A 330 31.26 17.03 23.72
N THR A 331 31.49 16.89 22.41
CA THR A 331 32.74 17.31 21.77
C THR A 331 32.70 18.83 21.57
N THR A 332 33.71 19.53 22.10
CA THR A 332 33.85 20.98 21.88
C THR A 332 34.01 21.27 20.39
N ASN A 333 33.29 22.28 19.89
CA ASN A 333 33.24 22.69 18.48
C ASN A 333 32.54 21.73 17.50
N ALA A 334 31.89 20.65 17.97
CA ALA A 334 31.02 19.82 17.13
C ALA A 334 29.66 20.50 16.79
N TRP A 335 29.56 21.81 17.03
CA TRP A 335 28.53 22.68 16.47
C TRP A 335 29.03 24.12 16.47
N GLN A 336 28.75 24.85 15.40
CA GLN A 336 29.18 26.22 15.18
C GLN A 336 27.99 27.16 14.96
N GLY A 337 28.10 28.36 15.54
CA GLY A 337 27.11 29.42 15.33
C GLY A 337 25.73 29.15 15.94
N LYS A 338 24.69 29.72 15.34
CA LYS A 338 23.31 29.65 15.83
C LYS A 338 22.70 28.26 15.64
N ALA A 339 21.55 28.01 16.27
CA ALA A 339 20.74 26.83 16.01
C ALA A 339 20.18 26.86 14.57
N ALA A 340 19.91 25.68 14.01
CA ALA A 340 19.14 25.54 12.78
C ALA A 340 17.71 26.11 12.96
N PRO A 341 17.00 26.44 11.87
CA PRO A 341 15.63 26.94 11.97
C PRO A 341 14.72 25.96 12.73
N ALA A 342 13.74 26.48 13.49
CA ALA A 342 12.66 25.66 14.02
C ALA A 342 11.81 25.11 12.85
N LEU A 343 11.16 23.97 13.05
CA LEU A 343 10.24 23.44 12.04
C LEU A 343 9.05 24.38 11.85
N SER A 344 8.55 24.99 12.95
CA SER A 344 7.55 26.08 13.00
C SER A 344 6.26 25.91 12.17
N GLY A 345 6.05 24.73 11.59
CA GLY A 345 4.92 24.38 10.72
C GLY A 345 4.07 23.23 11.27
N ASN A 346 3.17 22.73 10.43
CA ASN A 346 2.34 21.55 10.70
C ASN A 346 3.21 20.30 10.91
N ALA A 347 2.65 19.24 11.50
CA ALA A 347 3.35 17.98 11.81
C ALA A 347 3.96 17.25 10.58
N SER A 348 3.73 17.73 9.35
CA SER A 348 4.33 17.20 8.11
C SER A 348 5.71 17.77 7.79
N TYR A 349 6.13 18.85 8.47
CA TYR A 349 7.38 19.55 8.18
C TYR A 349 8.57 18.79 8.75
N SER A 350 9.68 18.83 8.03
CA SER A 350 10.94 18.21 8.44
C SER A 350 12.12 19.16 8.24
N LEU A 351 13.14 19.01 9.08
CA LEU A 351 14.42 19.67 8.98
C LEU A 351 15.39 18.68 8.33
N VAL A 352 15.93 19.01 7.15
CA VAL A 352 16.69 18.06 6.33
C VAL A 352 18.07 18.59 5.95
N ARG A 353 19.04 17.67 5.89
CA ARG A 353 20.21 17.78 5.01
C ARG A 353 19.78 17.32 3.63
N TYR A 354 19.92 18.18 2.62
CA TYR A 354 19.38 17.88 1.29
C TYR A 354 20.27 16.91 0.52
N PHE A 355 19.69 16.09 -0.35
CA PHE A 355 20.40 14.95 -0.95
C PHE A 355 21.64 15.31 -1.78
N THR A 356 21.73 16.53 -2.32
CA THR A 356 22.91 16.98 -3.08
C THR A 356 24.01 17.58 -2.21
N GLN A 357 23.81 17.66 -0.90
CA GLN A 357 24.80 18.19 0.02
C GLN A 357 25.97 17.22 0.17
N THR A 358 27.19 17.72 0.04
CA THR A 358 28.41 16.92 0.13
C THR A 358 29.29 17.27 1.33
N SER A 359 28.95 18.34 2.03
CA SER A 359 29.71 18.87 3.16
C SER A 359 28.87 18.92 4.43
N ASP A 360 29.51 18.67 5.56
CA ASP A 360 28.97 18.94 6.88
C ASP A 360 29.78 20.07 7.51
N THR A 361 29.13 21.21 7.77
CA THR A 361 29.78 22.37 8.41
C THR A 361 29.60 22.41 9.92
N ASP A 362 28.92 21.41 10.48
CA ASP A 362 28.47 21.36 11.88
C ASP A 362 27.70 22.64 12.26
N SER A 363 26.83 23.14 11.37
CA SER A 363 26.15 24.42 11.61
C SER A 363 24.74 24.50 11.04
N ALA A 364 24.03 25.57 11.38
CA ALA A 364 22.70 25.85 10.82
C ALA A 364 22.66 25.95 9.28
N ALA A 365 23.82 26.11 8.61
CA ALA A 365 23.89 26.18 7.15
C ALA A 365 23.61 24.83 6.46
N ASP A 366 23.76 23.73 7.19
CA ASP A 366 23.55 22.37 6.67
C ASP A 366 22.07 21.96 6.59
N TRP A 367 21.19 22.77 7.16
CA TRP A 367 19.81 22.39 7.44
C TRP A 367 18.82 23.32 6.77
N ARG A 368 17.79 22.75 6.15
CA ARG A 368 16.64 23.48 5.60
C ARG A 368 15.34 22.86 6.08
N VAL A 369 14.31 23.69 6.22
CA VAL A 369 12.96 23.24 6.54
C VAL A 369 12.22 22.92 5.24
N VAL A 370 11.60 21.75 5.17
CA VAL A 370 10.79 21.29 4.04
C VAL A 370 9.37 20.95 4.49
N PRO A 371 8.34 21.19 3.64
CA PRO A 371 6.94 20.95 4.01
C PRO A 371 6.50 19.48 3.99
N PHE A 372 7.30 18.61 3.36
CA PHE A 372 7.07 17.17 3.28
C PHE A 372 8.36 16.45 3.67
N GLY A 373 8.29 15.60 4.70
CA GLY A 373 9.42 14.74 5.06
C GLY A 373 9.61 13.58 4.08
N THR A 374 10.82 13.01 4.04
CA THR A 374 11.24 11.97 3.07
C THR A 374 11.96 10.81 3.77
N PRO A 375 11.27 10.12 4.69
CA PRO A 375 11.85 9.16 5.63
C PRO A 375 12.51 7.98 4.92
N ALA A 376 13.68 7.58 5.42
CA ALA A 376 14.47 6.45 4.94
C ALA A 376 14.82 6.50 3.46
N GLY A 377 14.95 7.71 2.91
CA GLY A 377 15.34 7.93 1.53
C GLY A 377 16.08 9.24 1.36
N ARG A 378 16.39 9.57 0.11
CA ARG A 378 17.00 10.85 -0.21
C ARG A 378 16.03 12.00 0.09
N ASN A 379 16.54 13.06 0.72
CA ASN A 379 15.81 14.31 0.92
C ASN A 379 15.72 15.12 -0.36
N ASP A 380 14.81 14.73 -1.26
CA ASP A 380 14.65 15.23 -2.64
C ASP A 380 13.43 16.13 -2.85
N VAL A 381 12.73 16.49 -1.78
CA VAL A 381 11.65 17.49 -1.81
C VAL A 381 12.20 18.86 -1.41
N ASP A 382 11.96 19.87 -2.24
CA ASP A 382 12.43 21.24 -2.00
C ASP A 382 11.59 21.99 -0.96
N SER A 383 12.19 23.01 -0.33
CA SER A 383 11.57 23.82 0.73
C SER A 383 10.40 24.68 0.24
N ASN A 384 10.25 24.86 -1.07
CA ASN A 384 9.15 25.56 -1.71
C ASN A 384 8.12 24.62 -2.35
N ALA A 385 8.21 23.31 -2.10
CA ALA A 385 7.27 22.33 -2.63
C ALA A 385 5.84 22.65 -2.19
N THR A 386 4.88 22.45 -3.09
CA THR A 386 3.46 22.68 -2.86
C THR A 386 2.66 21.41 -3.12
N ASP A 387 1.50 21.30 -2.52
CA ASP A 387 0.48 20.28 -2.83
C ASP A 387 -0.75 21.01 -3.38
N ASN A 388 -0.88 21.05 -4.71
CA ASN A 388 -1.89 21.87 -5.37
C ASN A 388 -3.28 21.21 -5.39
N ASP A 389 -3.32 19.89 -5.32
CA ASP A 389 -4.50 19.03 -5.35
C ASP A 389 -4.89 18.47 -3.97
N HIS A 390 -4.16 18.87 -2.92
CA HIS A 390 -4.49 18.68 -1.50
C HIS A 390 -4.61 17.20 -1.10
N ASP A 391 -3.76 16.34 -1.64
CA ASP A 391 -3.72 14.90 -1.35
C ASP A 391 -2.53 14.47 -0.46
N GLY A 392 -1.73 15.42 0.01
CA GLY A 392 -0.58 15.17 0.87
C GLY A 392 0.69 14.74 0.14
N ILE A 393 0.68 14.72 -1.20
CA ILE A 393 1.84 14.39 -2.04
C ILE A 393 2.37 15.66 -2.72
N PRO A 394 3.68 15.96 -2.63
CA PRO A 394 4.23 17.16 -3.25
C PRO A 394 4.09 17.14 -4.77
N THR A 395 3.64 18.25 -5.35
CA THR A 395 3.43 18.43 -6.80
C THR A 395 4.69 18.13 -7.60
N SER A 396 5.88 18.38 -7.04
CA SER A 396 7.17 18.07 -7.67
C SER A 396 7.36 16.56 -7.89
N ALA A 397 6.87 15.70 -7.00
CA ALA A 397 6.97 14.25 -7.13
C ALA A 397 5.98 13.66 -8.15
N LYS A 398 4.98 14.44 -8.56
CA LYS A 398 3.94 14.03 -9.53
C LYS A 398 4.30 14.33 -10.99
N GLN A 399 5.53 14.77 -11.25
CA GLN A 399 6.04 15.12 -12.58
C GLN A 399 6.93 14.00 -13.14
N PRO A 400 7.05 13.86 -14.47
CA PRO A 400 8.06 12.99 -15.07
C PRO A 400 9.47 13.33 -14.55
N GLY A 401 10.18 12.35 -14.00
CA GLY A 401 11.51 12.53 -13.41
C GLY A 401 11.51 13.15 -12.01
N GLY A 402 10.35 13.49 -11.44
CA GLY A 402 10.20 13.82 -10.03
C GLY A 402 10.34 12.59 -9.15
N SER A 403 10.70 12.79 -7.89
CA SER A 403 10.78 11.72 -6.91
C SER A 403 10.34 12.19 -5.52
N TYR A 404 10.01 11.23 -4.67
CA TYR A 404 9.70 11.42 -3.26
C TYR A 404 10.44 10.37 -2.44
N ALA A 405 11.42 10.78 -1.62
CA ALA A 405 12.31 9.85 -0.93
C ALA A 405 13.02 8.88 -1.91
N GLY A 406 13.23 9.31 -3.16
CA GLY A 406 13.72 8.49 -4.25
C GLY A 406 12.71 7.53 -4.91
N LEU A 407 11.45 7.52 -4.48
CA LEU A 407 10.35 6.80 -5.15
C LEU A 407 9.89 7.53 -6.41
N ASP A 408 9.71 6.78 -7.50
CA ASP A 408 9.12 7.29 -8.74
C ASP A 408 7.59 7.15 -8.70
N LEU A 409 6.93 8.12 -8.05
CA LEU A 409 5.47 8.14 -7.94
C LEU A 409 4.79 8.35 -9.30
N TYR A 410 5.47 9.01 -10.24
CA TYR A 410 4.97 9.18 -11.60
C TYR A 410 4.86 7.83 -12.31
N ALA A 411 5.87 6.95 -12.18
CA ALA A 411 5.81 5.59 -12.70
C ALA A 411 4.70 4.76 -12.03
N MET A 412 4.38 5.01 -10.76
CA MET A 412 3.26 4.38 -10.05
C MET A 412 1.88 4.85 -10.54
N GLY A 413 1.81 5.98 -11.25
CA GLY A 413 0.59 6.51 -11.83
C GLY A 413 0.11 7.84 -11.25
N VAL A 414 0.81 8.41 -10.26
CA VAL A 414 0.45 9.71 -9.66
C VAL A 414 0.64 10.83 -10.70
N ARG A 415 -0.31 11.77 -10.80
CA ARG A 415 -0.28 12.87 -11.78
C ARG A 415 -0.58 14.20 -11.12
N ALA A 416 0.11 15.26 -11.55
CA ALA A 416 -0.17 16.60 -11.06
C ALA A 416 -1.58 17.06 -11.43
N GLY A 417 -2.28 17.68 -10.48
CA GLY A 417 -3.66 18.15 -10.66
C GLY A 417 -4.71 17.04 -10.63
N ARG A 418 -4.31 15.84 -10.20
CA ARG A 418 -5.15 14.68 -10.00
C ARG A 418 -4.95 14.20 -8.56
N PRO A 419 -5.88 14.56 -7.64
CA PRO A 419 -5.80 14.07 -6.27
C PRO A 419 -5.68 12.55 -6.27
N SER A 420 -4.71 12.02 -5.54
CA SER A 420 -4.32 10.62 -5.59
C SER A 420 -4.32 10.01 -4.18
N ILE A 421 -4.83 8.78 -4.08
CA ILE A 421 -4.74 7.95 -2.88
C ILE A 421 -3.86 6.75 -3.23
N LEU A 422 -2.80 6.54 -2.45
CA LEU A 422 -1.92 5.38 -2.58
C LEU A 422 -2.30 4.37 -1.49
N LEU A 423 -2.58 3.12 -1.88
CA LEU A 423 -3.00 2.05 -0.97
C LEU A 423 -2.06 0.85 -1.08
N HIS A 424 -1.29 0.58 -0.02
CA HIS A 424 -0.50 -0.64 0.14
C HIS A 424 -1.39 -1.76 0.64
N VAL A 425 -1.37 -2.93 0.00
CA VAL A 425 -2.21 -4.07 0.35
C VAL A 425 -1.35 -5.29 0.63
N ASP A 426 -1.41 -5.74 1.88
CA ASP A 426 -0.96 -7.06 2.26
C ASP A 426 -2.16 -7.99 2.48
N TRP A 427 -1.96 -9.28 2.25
CA TRP A 427 -3.02 -10.28 2.44
C TRP A 427 -2.48 -11.53 3.11
N MET A 428 -3.27 -12.12 4.00
CA MET A 428 -2.87 -13.34 4.68
C MET A 428 -2.87 -14.55 3.75
N GLN A 429 -1.87 -15.40 3.91
CA GLN A 429 -1.81 -16.68 3.24
C GLN A 429 -3.02 -17.55 3.59
N SER A 430 -3.69 -18.08 2.57
CA SER A 430 -4.80 -19.01 2.72
C SER A 430 -4.90 -19.97 1.54
N SER A 431 -5.11 -21.25 1.84
CA SER A 431 -5.35 -22.27 0.81
C SER A 431 -6.83 -22.53 0.54
N THR A 432 -7.74 -22.06 1.40
CA THR A 432 -9.17 -22.40 1.32
C THR A 432 -10.13 -21.24 1.57
N ASP A 433 -9.71 -20.22 2.30
CA ASP A 433 -10.55 -19.07 2.63
C ASP A 433 -10.36 -17.96 1.60
N GLU A 434 -11.32 -17.82 0.68
CA GLU A 434 -11.28 -16.78 -0.35
C GLU A 434 -11.59 -15.38 0.20
N GLY A 435 -12.17 -15.27 1.41
CA GLY A 435 -12.51 -13.99 2.02
C GLY A 435 -11.29 -13.13 2.36
N ILE A 436 -10.13 -13.77 2.60
CA ILE A 436 -8.89 -13.10 3.04
C ILE A 436 -7.85 -12.94 1.93
N LYS A 437 -8.20 -13.34 0.71
CA LYS A 437 -7.43 -13.07 -0.49
C LYS A 437 -8.15 -11.99 -1.30
N PRO A 438 -7.55 -10.80 -1.52
CA PRO A 438 -8.18 -9.77 -2.31
C PRO A 438 -8.59 -10.31 -3.67
N ARG A 439 -9.77 -9.90 -4.14
CA ARG A 439 -10.24 -10.13 -5.51
C ARG A 439 -9.86 -8.94 -6.38
N LYS A 440 -9.36 -9.21 -7.59
CA LYS A 440 -8.97 -8.17 -8.55
C LYS A 440 -10.17 -7.27 -8.87
N GLU A 441 -11.32 -7.91 -9.02
CA GLU A 441 -12.60 -7.29 -9.31
C GLU A 441 -13.05 -6.34 -8.19
N ALA A 442 -12.86 -6.74 -6.92
CA ALA A 442 -13.22 -5.89 -5.78
C ALA A 442 -12.33 -4.64 -5.70
N LEU A 443 -11.01 -4.80 -5.83
CA LEU A 443 -10.07 -3.66 -5.86
C LEU A 443 -10.38 -2.71 -7.02
N GLN A 444 -10.76 -3.26 -8.18
CA GLN A 444 -11.13 -2.47 -9.34
C GLN A 444 -12.43 -1.69 -9.13
N MET A 445 -13.45 -2.29 -8.52
CA MET A 445 -14.69 -1.59 -8.17
C MET A 445 -14.43 -0.36 -7.29
N VAL A 446 -13.58 -0.50 -6.26
CA VAL A 446 -13.22 0.61 -5.37
C VAL A 446 -12.46 1.69 -6.16
N ARG A 447 -11.44 1.30 -6.95
CA ARG A 447 -10.70 2.24 -7.82
C ARG A 447 -11.64 3.02 -8.73
N GLU A 448 -12.61 2.35 -9.35
CA GLU A 448 -13.57 2.98 -10.25
C GLU A 448 -14.53 3.94 -9.52
N ALA A 449 -14.89 3.66 -8.27
CA ALA A 449 -15.70 4.57 -7.45
C ALA A 449 -15.01 5.93 -7.23
N PHE A 450 -13.73 5.91 -6.84
CA PHE A 450 -12.94 7.15 -6.70
C PHE A 450 -12.68 7.82 -8.05
N ASN A 451 -12.40 7.05 -9.10
CA ASN A 451 -12.13 7.64 -10.43
C ASN A 451 -13.36 8.38 -11.00
N ARG A 452 -14.59 7.93 -10.70
CA ARG A 452 -15.83 8.67 -11.06
C ARG A 452 -15.89 10.06 -10.44
N LYS A 453 -15.12 10.32 -9.38
CA LYS A 453 -14.99 11.60 -8.68
C LYS A 453 -13.70 12.35 -9.03
N GLY A 454 -12.94 11.83 -9.99
CA GLY A 454 -11.69 12.44 -10.44
C GLY A 454 -10.52 12.22 -9.49
N ILE A 455 -10.62 11.26 -8.57
CA ILE A 455 -9.57 10.88 -7.62
C ILE A 455 -8.92 9.58 -8.09
N ASP A 456 -7.60 9.55 -8.19
CA ASP A 456 -6.85 8.37 -8.61
C ASP A 456 -6.53 7.48 -7.40
N LEU A 457 -7.16 6.29 -7.33
CA LEU A 457 -6.82 5.27 -6.32
C LEU A 457 -5.82 4.26 -6.92
N LEU A 458 -4.56 4.37 -6.51
CA LEU A 458 -3.47 3.49 -6.93
C LEU A 458 -3.22 2.48 -5.82
N ILE A 459 -3.32 1.19 -6.16
CA ILE A 459 -3.32 0.09 -5.19
C ILE A 459 -2.12 -0.80 -5.50
N ASP A 460 -1.39 -1.18 -4.45
CA ASP A 460 -0.27 -2.12 -4.49
C ASP A 460 -0.61 -3.41 -3.75
N ALA A 461 -1.11 -4.40 -4.47
CA ALA A 461 -1.18 -5.80 -4.03
C ALA A 461 0.03 -6.61 -4.50
N GLY A 462 1.15 -5.92 -4.81
CA GLY A 462 2.38 -6.45 -5.37
C GLY A 462 2.19 -7.58 -6.37
N GLN A 463 2.79 -8.73 -6.10
CA GLN A 463 2.85 -9.81 -7.09
C GLN A 463 1.56 -10.62 -7.27
N LEU A 464 0.47 -10.27 -6.58
CA LEU A 464 -0.77 -11.06 -6.57
C LEU A 464 -1.38 -11.24 -7.97
N TYR A 465 -1.35 -10.18 -8.80
CA TYR A 465 -1.94 -10.21 -10.15
C TYR A 465 -0.94 -9.96 -11.28
N SER A 466 0.26 -9.48 -10.97
CA SER A 466 1.33 -9.28 -11.95
C SER A 466 2.68 -9.59 -11.30
N PRO A 467 3.52 -10.47 -11.86
CA PRO A 467 4.83 -10.79 -11.29
C PRO A 467 5.85 -9.65 -11.46
N VAL A 468 5.52 -8.65 -12.28
CA VAL A 468 6.34 -7.47 -12.56
C VAL A 468 5.58 -6.20 -12.20
N PHE A 469 6.32 -5.12 -11.91
CA PHE A 469 5.75 -3.80 -11.68
C PHE A 469 4.76 -3.43 -12.80
N ASN A 470 3.52 -3.19 -12.42
CA ASN A 470 2.42 -2.92 -13.34
C ASN A 470 1.25 -2.28 -12.56
N PRO A 471 1.16 -0.93 -12.53
CA PRO A 471 0.11 -0.22 -11.81
C PRO A 471 -1.31 -0.55 -12.26
N ALA A 472 -1.50 -0.91 -13.53
CA ALA A 472 -2.80 -1.30 -14.07
C ALA A 472 -3.31 -2.59 -13.40
N ASP A 473 -2.39 -3.52 -13.12
CA ASP A 473 -2.66 -4.80 -12.45
C ASP A 473 -2.29 -4.77 -10.95
N PHE A 474 -2.38 -3.59 -10.32
CA PHE A 474 -2.21 -3.42 -8.88
C PHE A 474 -0.85 -3.86 -8.33
N ASN A 475 0.22 -3.73 -9.11
CA ASN A 475 1.58 -3.97 -8.63
C ASN A 475 2.41 -2.69 -8.68
N LEU A 476 2.65 -2.08 -7.51
CA LEU A 476 3.57 -0.96 -7.32
C LEU A 476 4.88 -1.38 -6.61
N GLY A 477 5.08 -2.68 -6.40
CA GLY A 477 6.37 -3.29 -6.08
C GLY A 477 6.63 -3.69 -4.63
N ASN A 478 5.67 -3.58 -3.69
CA ASN A 478 5.94 -3.89 -2.26
C ASN A 478 4.84 -4.69 -1.55
N GLY A 479 3.56 -4.56 -1.95
CA GLY A 479 2.47 -5.36 -1.37
C GLY A 479 2.74 -6.86 -1.44
N LYS A 480 2.41 -7.63 -0.39
CA LYS A 480 2.77 -9.06 -0.36
C LYS A 480 1.81 -9.96 0.40
N GLU A 481 1.95 -11.25 0.12
CA GLU A 481 1.36 -12.30 0.94
C GLU A 481 2.12 -12.37 2.27
N VAL A 482 1.39 -12.36 3.38
CA VAL A 482 1.94 -12.40 4.74
C VAL A 482 1.51 -13.66 5.48
N PRO A 483 2.27 -14.12 6.50
CA PRO A 483 1.92 -15.30 7.27
C PRO A 483 0.53 -15.20 7.90
N PHE A 484 -0.23 -16.28 7.83
CA PHE A 484 -1.54 -16.39 8.46
C PHE A 484 -1.47 -16.22 9.98
N ALA A 485 -2.35 -15.38 10.52
CA ALA A 485 -2.66 -15.35 11.95
C ALA A 485 -4.12 -15.72 12.18
N ARG A 486 -4.38 -16.49 13.24
CA ARG A 486 -5.72 -16.97 13.60
C ARG A 486 -6.71 -15.83 13.89
N CYS A 487 -6.22 -14.73 14.45
CA CYS A 487 -6.95 -13.49 14.60
C CYS A 487 -5.99 -12.31 14.49
N VAL A 488 -6.52 -11.15 14.15
CA VAL A 488 -5.79 -9.91 13.92
C VAL A 488 -6.57 -8.72 14.44
N SER A 489 -5.88 -7.72 14.97
CA SER A 489 -6.48 -6.52 15.50
C SER A 489 -5.70 -5.30 15.03
N LEU A 490 -6.42 -4.21 14.74
CA LEU A 490 -5.81 -2.91 14.44
C LEU A 490 -5.22 -2.28 15.71
N TYR A 491 -5.84 -2.57 16.86
CA TYR A 491 -5.38 -2.13 18.17
C TYR A 491 -4.74 -3.27 18.94
N LYS A 492 -3.94 -2.92 19.94
CA LYS A 492 -3.19 -3.88 20.73
C LYS A 492 -4.10 -4.90 21.43
N ASN A 493 -3.94 -6.17 21.08
CA ASN A 493 -4.63 -7.28 21.72
C ASN A 493 -3.62 -8.41 21.95
N PRO A 494 -3.35 -8.83 23.20
CA PRO A 494 -2.35 -9.85 23.49
C PRO A 494 -2.66 -11.23 22.89
N ASP A 495 -3.91 -11.50 22.51
CA ASP A 495 -4.36 -12.79 21.98
C ASP A 495 -4.40 -12.84 20.45
N CYS A 496 -4.18 -11.70 19.77
CA CYS A 496 -4.22 -11.57 18.31
C CYS A 496 -2.95 -10.95 17.74
N ALA A 497 -2.69 -11.23 16.47
CA ALA A 497 -1.66 -10.51 15.74
C ALA A 497 -2.06 -9.05 15.53
N ASP A 498 -1.07 -8.18 15.36
CA ASP A 498 -1.28 -6.74 15.24
C ASP A 498 -0.96 -6.26 13.82
N VAL A 499 -1.86 -5.45 13.23
CA VAL A 499 -1.73 -4.87 11.89
C VAL A 499 -0.42 -4.09 11.75
N ILE A 500 -0.02 -3.34 12.78
CA ILE A 500 1.21 -2.53 12.76
C ILE A 500 2.48 -3.38 12.62
N SER A 501 2.45 -4.63 13.10
CA SER A 501 3.61 -5.54 12.99
C SER A 501 3.79 -5.97 11.54
N TYR A 502 2.70 -6.32 10.86
CA TYR A 502 2.72 -6.61 9.43
C TYR A 502 3.16 -5.39 8.60
N LYS A 503 2.62 -4.20 8.90
CA LYS A 503 3.05 -2.94 8.28
C LYS A 503 4.55 -2.72 8.46
N ASN A 504 5.07 -2.90 9.67
CA ASN A 504 6.49 -2.72 9.94
C ASN A 504 7.38 -3.71 9.19
N ASP A 505 6.93 -4.95 9.00
CA ASP A 505 7.69 -6.01 8.34
C ASP A 505 7.55 -5.98 6.80
N SER A 506 6.57 -5.26 6.27
CA SER A 506 6.20 -5.31 4.86
C SER A 506 6.36 -3.99 4.13
N MET A 507 5.90 -2.91 4.76
CA MET A 507 5.79 -1.61 4.11
C MET A 507 7.11 -0.85 4.18
N ASP A 508 7.64 -0.53 3.00
CA ASP A 508 8.79 0.36 2.86
C ASP A 508 8.55 1.68 3.62
N VAL A 509 9.47 2.02 4.52
CA VAL A 509 9.41 3.22 5.38
C VAL A 509 9.20 4.50 4.57
N ARG A 510 9.75 4.57 3.34
CA ARG A 510 9.57 5.69 2.40
C ARG A 510 8.11 5.94 2.00
N ARG A 511 7.24 4.94 2.16
CA ARG A 511 5.82 5.01 1.79
C ARG A 511 4.93 5.48 2.93
N ARG A 512 5.38 5.44 4.17
CA ARG A 512 4.48 5.56 5.34
C ARG A 512 3.78 6.91 5.46
N LEU A 513 4.39 7.96 4.93
CA LEU A 513 3.78 9.28 4.88
C LEU A 513 2.81 9.42 3.70
N ILE A 514 2.88 8.65 2.63
CA ILE A 514 2.07 8.93 1.43
C ILE A 514 1.14 7.78 1.03
N PHE A 515 1.24 6.63 1.69
CA PHE A 515 0.36 5.47 1.50
C PHE A 515 -0.52 5.22 2.72
N HIS A 516 -1.77 4.86 2.46
CA HIS A 516 -2.58 4.06 3.37
C HIS A 516 -2.11 2.60 3.33
N TYR A 517 -2.23 1.90 4.44
CA TYR A 517 -1.89 0.48 4.57
C TYR A 517 -3.14 -0.32 4.91
N MET A 518 -3.43 -1.32 4.09
CA MET A 518 -4.50 -2.28 4.29
C MET A 518 -3.93 -3.68 4.50
N LEU A 519 -4.34 -4.32 5.60
CA LEU A 519 -4.20 -5.76 5.75
C LEU A 519 -5.54 -6.43 5.47
N MET A 520 -5.58 -7.31 4.46
CA MET A 520 -6.67 -8.27 4.29
C MET A 520 -6.35 -9.53 5.11
N GLY A 521 -6.93 -9.60 6.30
CA GLY A 521 -6.63 -10.60 7.32
C GLY A 521 -7.80 -11.52 7.65
N SER A 522 -7.58 -12.38 8.65
CA SER A 522 -8.53 -13.41 9.08
C SER A 522 -9.78 -12.85 9.77
N THR A 523 -9.75 -12.70 11.09
CA THR A 523 -10.87 -12.24 11.91
C THR A 523 -10.37 -11.43 13.09
N GLN A 524 -11.21 -10.54 13.59
CA GLN A 524 -10.95 -9.79 14.83
C GLN A 524 -11.25 -10.63 16.08
N ASN A 525 -12.00 -11.73 15.94
CA ASN A 525 -12.39 -12.53 17.10
C ASN A 525 -11.23 -13.40 17.60
N THR A 526 -10.94 -13.29 18.89
CA THR A 526 -9.89 -14.07 19.57
C THR A 526 -10.13 -15.58 19.57
N ASN A 527 -11.29 -16.07 19.12
CA ASN A 527 -11.62 -17.49 18.96
C ASN A 527 -11.30 -18.03 17.55
N GLY A 528 -10.97 -17.17 16.57
CA GLY A 528 -10.69 -17.55 15.19
C GLY A 528 -11.93 -17.83 14.33
N TYR A 529 -13.13 -17.43 14.77
CA TYR A 529 -14.36 -17.48 13.96
C TYR A 529 -14.67 -16.13 13.32
N GLY A 530 -15.45 -16.14 12.25
CA GLY A 530 -15.87 -14.92 11.55
C GLY A 530 -16.48 -13.89 12.49
N GLY A 531 -16.14 -12.62 12.28
CA GLY A 531 -16.50 -11.49 13.14
C GLY A 531 -16.88 -10.26 12.33
N SER A 532 -16.51 -9.07 12.79
CA SER A 532 -16.68 -7.83 12.02
C SER A 532 -15.99 -7.92 10.65
N SER A 533 -16.52 -7.20 9.65
CA SER A 533 -15.99 -7.22 8.29
C SER A 533 -14.68 -6.47 8.15
N GLY A 534 -14.46 -5.45 8.98
CA GLY A 534 -13.27 -4.62 8.99
C GLY A 534 -13.17 -3.74 10.22
N LEU A 535 -12.08 -2.98 10.28
CA LEU A 535 -11.79 -1.96 11.29
C LEU A 535 -10.72 -1.02 10.75
N ALA A 536 -10.87 0.29 10.94
CA ALA A 536 -9.91 1.29 10.49
C ALA A 536 -9.73 2.43 11.50
N GLU A 537 -8.62 3.14 11.35
CA GLU A 537 -8.43 4.42 12.02
C GLU A 537 -9.37 5.48 11.42
N ILE A 538 -9.77 6.46 12.24
CA ILE A 538 -10.47 7.64 11.75
C ILE A 538 -9.45 8.78 11.55
N ASN A 539 -9.44 9.37 10.35
CA ASN A 539 -8.42 10.32 9.91
C ASN A 539 -6.99 9.75 10.06
N GLY A 540 -6.81 8.46 9.80
CA GLY A 540 -5.52 7.77 9.88
C GLY A 540 -5.08 7.21 8.53
N ASN A 541 -4.17 6.24 8.57
CA ASN A 541 -3.70 5.57 7.36
C ASN A 541 -3.73 4.05 7.43
N ASP A 542 -4.16 3.46 8.55
CA ASP A 542 -4.20 2.01 8.74
C ASP A 542 -5.62 1.46 8.74
N LEU A 543 -5.84 0.40 7.96
CA LEU A 543 -7.11 -0.32 7.90
C LEU A 543 -6.93 -1.84 7.85
N LEU A 544 -7.92 -2.54 8.41
CA LEU A 544 -8.03 -4.00 8.43
C LEU A 544 -9.33 -4.41 7.73
N VAL A 545 -9.22 -5.31 6.75
CA VAL A 545 -10.36 -6.05 6.22
C VAL A 545 -10.30 -7.48 6.75
N SER A 546 -11.31 -7.90 7.51
CA SER A 546 -11.35 -9.15 8.29
C SER A 546 -12.53 -10.04 7.92
N LEU A 547 -12.67 -10.34 6.62
CA LEU A 547 -13.72 -11.18 6.04
C LEU A 547 -13.43 -12.69 6.13
N GLY A 548 -12.42 -13.11 6.89
CA GLY A 548 -12.07 -14.50 7.08
C GLY A 548 -13.10 -15.27 7.90
N PHE A 549 -13.32 -16.52 7.53
CA PHE A 549 -14.32 -17.43 8.09
C PHE A 549 -15.77 -16.98 7.91
N TRP A 550 -16.05 -16.06 6.97
CA TRP A 550 -17.41 -15.67 6.58
C TRP A 550 -18.08 -16.66 5.60
N GLY A 551 -17.35 -17.68 5.14
CA GLY A 551 -17.86 -18.65 4.16
C GLY A 551 -17.96 -18.12 2.73
N LEU A 552 -17.34 -16.97 2.44
CA LEU A 552 -17.27 -16.40 1.09
C LEU A 552 -16.46 -17.31 0.17
N ASN A 553 -16.93 -17.52 -1.05
CA ASN A 553 -16.33 -18.45 -2.00
C ASN A 553 -16.77 -18.14 -3.44
N SER A 554 -16.10 -18.72 -4.42
CA SER A 554 -16.39 -18.56 -5.85
C SER A 554 -17.13 -19.74 -6.48
N SER A 555 -17.75 -20.62 -5.69
CA SER A 555 -18.34 -21.89 -6.19
C SER A 555 -19.59 -21.74 -7.08
N SER A 556 -20.24 -20.57 -7.06
CA SER A 556 -21.37 -20.23 -7.92
C SER A 556 -21.32 -18.75 -8.30
N ALA A 557 -22.08 -18.34 -9.32
CA ALA A 557 -22.14 -16.93 -9.73
C ALA A 557 -22.59 -16.02 -8.57
N ASN A 558 -23.64 -16.40 -7.85
CA ASN A 558 -24.15 -15.63 -6.71
C ASN A 558 -23.10 -15.52 -5.60
N ASN A 559 -22.40 -16.61 -5.28
CA ASN A 559 -21.36 -16.60 -4.25
C ASN A 559 -20.16 -15.76 -4.67
N LEU A 560 -19.75 -15.85 -5.95
CA LEU A 560 -18.68 -15.04 -6.50
C LEU A 560 -19.03 -13.54 -6.43
N TYR A 561 -20.23 -13.14 -6.82
CA TYR A 561 -20.66 -11.75 -6.69
C TYR A 561 -20.69 -11.31 -5.24
N MET A 562 -21.21 -12.13 -4.32
CA MET A 562 -21.22 -11.80 -2.90
C MET A 562 -19.80 -11.63 -2.34
N LEU A 563 -18.86 -12.52 -2.70
CA LEU A 563 -17.44 -12.41 -2.34
C LEU A 563 -16.83 -11.09 -2.83
N ILE A 564 -17.03 -10.75 -4.12
CA ILE A 564 -16.51 -9.52 -4.72
C ILE A 564 -17.12 -8.29 -4.05
N ASN A 565 -18.45 -8.26 -3.93
CA ASN A 565 -19.20 -7.10 -3.46
C ASN A 565 -18.98 -6.83 -1.96
N TYR A 566 -18.87 -7.87 -1.13
CA TYR A 566 -18.55 -7.70 0.29
C TYR A 566 -17.12 -7.20 0.47
N GLN A 567 -16.15 -7.75 -0.28
CA GLN A 567 -14.79 -7.19 -0.26
C GLN A 567 -14.77 -5.72 -0.70
N ALA A 568 -15.42 -5.38 -1.81
CA ALA A 568 -15.41 -4.02 -2.33
C ALA A 568 -16.10 -3.02 -1.37
N GLY A 569 -17.26 -3.40 -0.83
CA GLY A 569 -18.01 -2.60 0.14
C GLY A 569 -17.22 -2.36 1.42
N THR A 570 -16.59 -3.40 1.98
CA THR A 570 -15.76 -3.27 3.18
C THR A 570 -14.49 -2.48 2.92
N ILE A 571 -13.75 -2.73 1.84
CA ILE A 571 -12.54 -1.96 1.51
C ILE A 571 -12.86 -0.46 1.41
N MET A 572 -13.95 -0.10 0.70
CA MET A 572 -14.34 1.29 0.57
C MET A 572 -14.81 1.89 1.90
N HIS A 573 -15.56 1.14 2.72
CA HIS A 573 -15.99 1.58 4.05
C HIS A 573 -14.79 1.89 4.97
N GLU A 574 -13.86 0.95 5.09
CA GLU A 574 -12.70 1.10 5.97
C GLU A 574 -11.74 2.21 5.47
N LEU A 575 -11.59 2.34 4.15
CA LEU A 575 -10.85 3.48 3.59
C LEU A 575 -11.56 4.81 3.89
N GLY A 576 -12.90 4.84 3.91
CA GLY A 576 -13.67 6.03 4.26
C GLY A 576 -13.40 6.53 5.68
N HIS A 577 -13.17 5.64 6.65
CA HIS A 577 -12.72 6.04 7.98
C HIS A 577 -11.36 6.74 7.96
N ASN A 578 -10.39 6.19 7.23
CA ASN A 578 -9.09 6.85 7.05
C ASN A 578 -9.22 8.23 6.40
N LEU A 579 -10.23 8.42 5.55
CA LEU A 579 -10.55 9.70 4.91
C LEU A 579 -11.47 10.61 5.76
N GLY A 580 -11.71 10.25 7.03
CA GLY A 580 -12.39 11.08 8.01
C GLY A 580 -13.89 10.88 8.16
N LEU A 581 -14.46 9.89 7.48
CA LEU A 581 -15.88 9.58 7.58
C LEU A 581 -16.19 8.69 8.79
N GLN A 582 -17.38 8.84 9.34
CA GLN A 582 -18.01 7.97 10.31
C GLN A 582 -19.24 7.29 9.68
N HIS A 583 -19.90 6.39 10.41
CA HIS A 583 -21.01 5.61 9.85
C HIS A 583 -22.24 6.44 9.43
N GLY A 584 -22.36 7.67 9.93
CA GLY A 584 -23.36 8.66 9.52
C GLY A 584 -22.79 9.85 8.75
N GLY A 585 -21.55 9.74 8.24
CA GLY A 585 -20.83 10.81 7.54
C GLY A 585 -19.93 11.56 8.51
N ASN A 586 -20.46 12.59 9.17
CA ASN A 586 -19.76 13.35 10.20
C ASN A 586 -20.13 12.95 11.65
N GLU A 587 -20.86 11.86 11.80
CA GLU A 587 -21.36 11.37 13.10
C GLU A 587 -21.38 9.84 13.14
N ALA A 588 -21.46 9.27 14.34
CA ALA A 588 -21.46 7.82 14.55
C ALA A 588 -22.84 7.15 14.36
N THR A 589 -23.89 7.94 14.12
CA THR A 589 -25.27 7.45 13.97
C THR A 589 -25.36 6.48 12.79
N ASN A 590 -25.73 5.23 13.08
CA ASN A 590 -25.86 4.17 12.10
C ASN A 590 -27.23 4.19 11.43
N ASP A 591 -27.34 3.44 10.33
CA ASP A 591 -28.59 2.98 9.73
C ASP A 591 -29.58 4.09 9.34
N LYS A 592 -29.08 5.28 9.00
CA LYS A 592 -29.88 6.40 8.51
C LYS A 592 -30.33 6.14 7.07
N PRO A 593 -31.60 5.90 6.73
CA PRO A 593 -31.97 5.50 5.37
C PRO A 593 -31.73 6.59 4.32
N ASN A 594 -31.72 7.86 4.70
CA ASN A 594 -31.42 8.97 3.80
C ASN A 594 -29.93 9.27 3.64
N TYR A 595 -29.04 8.60 4.38
CA TYR A 595 -27.60 8.71 4.19
C TYR A 595 -27.09 7.59 3.28
N LEU A 596 -27.15 7.85 1.96
CA LEU A 596 -26.85 6.87 0.91
C LEU A 596 -25.35 6.73 0.66
N SER A 597 -24.67 6.02 1.56
CA SER A 597 -23.22 5.85 1.56
C SER A 597 -22.85 4.43 1.97
N VAL A 598 -21.75 3.90 1.43
CA VAL A 598 -21.15 2.63 1.89
C VAL A 598 -20.69 2.69 3.36
N MET A 599 -20.49 3.89 3.90
CA MET A 599 -20.22 4.10 5.34
C MET A 599 -21.39 3.69 6.23
N ASN A 600 -22.59 3.60 5.68
CA ASN A 600 -23.80 3.23 6.40
C ASN A 600 -24.00 1.71 6.36
N TYR A 601 -24.18 1.05 7.51
CA TYR A 601 -24.36 -0.41 7.57
C TYR A 601 -25.59 -0.93 6.81
N LEU A 602 -26.63 -0.10 6.62
CA LEU A 602 -27.73 -0.43 5.72
C LEU A 602 -27.26 -0.76 4.30
N TYR A 603 -26.21 -0.10 3.82
CA TYR A 603 -25.75 -0.14 2.43
C TYR A 603 -24.38 -0.79 2.24
N GLN A 604 -23.54 -0.89 3.27
CA GLN A 604 -22.19 -1.46 3.13
C GLN A 604 -22.20 -2.84 2.46
N LEU A 605 -23.01 -3.76 2.96
CA LEU A 605 -23.11 -5.13 2.44
C LEU A 605 -24.31 -5.36 1.53
N ASN A 606 -25.35 -4.53 1.61
CA ASN A 606 -26.54 -4.65 0.75
C ASN A 606 -26.44 -3.80 -0.53
N GLY A 607 -25.44 -2.93 -0.62
CA GLY A 607 -25.20 -2.00 -1.71
C GLY A 607 -26.00 -0.71 -1.54
N VAL A 608 -25.48 0.39 -2.08
CA VAL A 608 -26.24 1.64 -2.23
C VAL A 608 -27.32 1.42 -3.31
N PRO A 609 -28.54 1.97 -3.18
CA PRO A 609 -29.56 1.85 -4.22
C PRO A 609 -29.07 2.42 -5.56
N SER A 610 -29.16 1.62 -6.63
CA SER A 610 -28.81 2.01 -8.01
C SER A 610 -29.76 3.07 -8.59
N ASP A 611 -30.99 3.10 -8.09
CA ASP A 611 -32.01 4.11 -8.32
C ASP A 611 -32.57 4.57 -6.97
N PRO A 612 -31.98 5.61 -6.36
CA PRO A 612 -32.38 6.15 -5.06
C PRO A 612 -33.83 6.65 -4.98
N SER A 613 -34.42 7.00 -6.12
CA SER A 613 -35.80 7.46 -6.23
C SER A 613 -36.75 6.35 -6.64
N GLY A 614 -36.28 5.11 -6.80
CA GLY A 614 -37.05 4.02 -7.39
C GLY A 614 -37.10 2.73 -6.59
N GLN A 615 -37.35 1.64 -7.30
CA GLN A 615 -37.58 0.31 -6.69
C GLN A 615 -36.38 -0.19 -5.89
N SER A 616 -35.15 0.11 -6.30
CA SER A 616 -33.95 -0.37 -5.58
C SER A 616 -33.86 0.16 -4.14
N MET A 617 -34.41 1.37 -3.87
CA MET A 617 -34.51 1.93 -2.53
C MET A 617 -35.68 1.33 -1.75
N MET A 618 -36.83 1.14 -2.40
CA MET A 618 -37.98 0.46 -1.79
C MET A 618 -37.63 -0.97 -1.33
N GLU A 619 -36.92 -1.73 -2.15
CA GLU A 619 -36.53 -3.10 -1.82
C GLU A 619 -35.60 -3.16 -0.59
N ARG A 620 -34.75 -2.16 -0.39
CA ARG A 620 -33.90 -2.06 0.81
C ARG A 620 -34.72 -1.74 2.07
N ILE A 621 -35.72 -0.88 1.96
CA ILE A 621 -36.67 -0.60 3.05
C ILE A 621 -37.44 -1.88 3.39
N TYR A 622 -37.99 -2.57 2.40
CA TYR A 622 -38.71 -3.82 2.63
C TYR A 622 -37.82 -4.94 3.18
N TYR A 623 -36.60 -5.09 2.67
CA TYR A 623 -35.63 -6.05 3.22
C TYR A 623 -35.35 -5.77 4.70
N ASN A 624 -35.13 -4.51 5.06
CA ASN A 624 -34.88 -4.09 6.42
C ASN A 624 -36.09 -4.34 7.34
N LEU A 625 -37.29 -3.90 6.94
CA LEU A 625 -38.54 -4.16 7.68
C LEU A 625 -38.80 -5.66 7.85
N ASN A 626 -38.54 -6.45 6.80
CA ASN A 626 -38.77 -7.89 6.82
C ASN A 626 -37.86 -8.60 7.83
N ASN A 627 -36.59 -8.21 7.90
CA ASN A 627 -35.63 -8.71 8.87
C ASN A 627 -35.87 -8.19 10.30
N ARG A 628 -36.69 -7.14 10.45
CA ARG A 628 -37.25 -6.67 11.73
C ARG A 628 -38.58 -7.36 12.07
N GLY A 629 -38.92 -8.46 11.39
CA GLY A 629 -40.08 -9.29 11.69
C GLY A 629 -41.41 -8.76 11.13
N LYS A 630 -41.39 -7.80 10.19
CA LYS A 630 -42.60 -7.34 9.50
C LYS A 630 -42.86 -8.15 8.23
N ALA A 631 -44.12 -8.46 7.94
CA ALA A 631 -44.46 -8.95 6.60
C ALA A 631 -44.34 -7.77 5.62
N THR A 632 -43.85 -8.04 4.42
CA THR A 632 -43.72 -7.02 3.35
C THR A 632 -44.40 -7.53 2.08
N PRO A 633 -44.71 -6.69 1.09
CA PRO A 633 -45.44 -7.13 -0.10
C PRO A 633 -44.84 -8.39 -0.74
N GLY A 634 -45.65 -9.45 -0.81
CA GLY A 634 -45.26 -10.73 -1.38
C GLY A 634 -44.36 -11.62 -0.52
N ARG A 635 -44.02 -11.22 0.72
CA ARG A 635 -43.08 -11.96 1.58
C ARG A 635 -43.56 -12.03 3.03
N ALA A 636 -43.50 -13.23 3.62
CA ALA A 636 -43.72 -13.41 5.05
C ALA A 636 -42.58 -12.77 5.86
N ALA A 637 -42.82 -12.44 7.13
CA ALA A 637 -41.80 -11.88 8.01
C ALA A 637 -40.56 -12.79 8.12
N ASN A 638 -39.36 -12.20 8.15
CA ASN A 638 -38.07 -12.87 8.21
C ASN A 638 -37.80 -13.89 7.08
N THR A 639 -38.36 -13.66 5.89
CA THR A 639 -38.15 -14.52 4.70
C THR A 639 -37.48 -13.81 3.53
N TYR A 640 -37.21 -12.51 3.65
CA TYR A 640 -36.52 -11.77 2.60
C TYR A 640 -35.01 -12.09 2.62
N GLY A 641 -34.56 -12.96 1.71
CA GLY A 641 -33.15 -13.31 1.56
C GLY A 641 -32.32 -12.20 0.94
N VAL A 642 -31.06 -12.05 1.36
CA VAL A 642 -30.15 -11.00 0.88
C VAL A 642 -29.91 -11.06 -0.64
N CYS A 643 -29.90 -12.26 -1.22
CA CYS A 643 -29.73 -12.43 -2.67
C CYS A 643 -30.97 -12.06 -3.50
N ASP A 644 -32.13 -11.88 -2.85
CA ASP A 644 -33.35 -11.47 -3.52
C ASP A 644 -33.48 -9.94 -3.62
N VAL A 645 -32.62 -9.20 -2.91
CA VAL A 645 -32.64 -7.73 -2.91
C VAL A 645 -32.24 -7.24 -4.30
N LEU A 646 -33.08 -6.38 -4.90
CA LEU A 646 -32.80 -5.78 -6.20
C LEU A 646 -31.48 -5.00 -6.18
N ASP A 647 -30.60 -5.33 -7.11
CA ASP A 647 -29.24 -4.78 -7.21
C ASP A 647 -28.45 -4.97 -5.89
N GLY A 648 -28.71 -6.08 -5.21
CA GLY A 648 -28.04 -6.52 -3.99
C GLY A 648 -26.75 -7.30 -4.23
N PRO A 649 -26.15 -7.87 -3.17
CA PRO A 649 -24.77 -8.35 -3.18
C PRO A 649 -24.54 -9.62 -4.00
N CYS A 650 -25.57 -10.38 -4.34
CA CYS A 650 -25.43 -11.62 -5.10
C CYS A 650 -25.48 -11.40 -6.62
N GLY A 651 -25.47 -10.16 -7.10
CA GLY A 651 -25.54 -9.80 -8.51
C GLY A 651 -24.46 -8.82 -8.97
N ASN A 652 -24.44 -8.55 -10.28
CA ASN A 652 -23.47 -7.68 -10.94
C ASN A 652 -23.89 -6.19 -11.03
N ARG A 653 -25.00 -5.82 -10.39
CA ARG A 653 -25.53 -4.44 -10.36
C ARG A 653 -25.34 -3.75 -9.01
N PHE A 654 -24.58 -4.37 -8.11
CA PHE A 654 -24.24 -3.83 -6.80
C PHE A 654 -23.51 -2.48 -6.93
N VAL A 655 -23.92 -1.49 -6.13
CA VAL A 655 -23.32 -0.16 -6.14
C VAL A 655 -22.59 0.09 -4.83
N ILE A 656 -21.33 0.51 -4.95
CA ILE A 656 -20.57 1.15 -3.88
C ILE A 656 -20.39 2.63 -4.25
N ASP A 657 -20.75 3.51 -3.32
CA ASP A 657 -20.57 4.95 -3.46
C ASP A 657 -20.58 5.60 -2.07
N TYR A 658 -19.99 6.78 -1.95
CA TYR A 658 -20.24 7.65 -0.81
C TYR A 658 -21.41 8.59 -1.09
N SER A 659 -22.00 9.16 -0.03
CA SER A 659 -23.08 10.11 -0.21
C SER A 659 -22.58 11.42 -0.82
N ASN A 660 -23.48 12.10 -1.51
CA ASN A 660 -23.29 13.44 -2.07
C ASN A 660 -24.13 14.50 -1.33
N GLY A 661 -24.70 14.16 -0.17
CA GLY A 661 -25.48 15.06 0.68
C GLY A 661 -26.78 15.59 0.07
N SER A 662 -27.30 14.94 -0.98
CA SER A 662 -28.47 15.45 -1.72
C SER A 662 -29.82 15.05 -1.12
N SER A 663 -29.85 14.16 -0.13
CA SER A 663 -31.10 13.70 0.49
C SER A 663 -31.54 14.68 1.58
N THR A 664 -32.84 14.97 1.64
CA THR A 664 -33.39 15.81 2.72
C THR A 664 -33.40 15.07 4.06
N SER A 665 -33.37 15.82 5.16
CA SER A 665 -33.49 15.22 6.50
C SER A 665 -34.84 14.52 6.69
N LEU A 666 -34.83 13.39 7.40
CA LEU A 666 -36.03 12.67 7.81
C LEU A 666 -36.41 13.07 9.23
N ASN A 667 -37.72 13.20 9.48
CA ASN A 667 -38.27 13.36 10.82
C ASN A 667 -39.11 12.13 11.12
N GLU A 668 -38.63 11.28 12.03
CA GLU A 668 -39.24 10.00 12.37
C GLU A 668 -40.55 10.14 13.15
N ASN A 669 -40.91 11.33 13.60
CA ASN A 669 -42.23 11.62 14.14
C ASN A 669 -43.28 11.89 13.04
N ALA A 670 -42.82 12.23 11.84
CA ALA A 670 -43.68 12.72 10.77
C ALA A 670 -43.12 12.40 9.37
N LEU A 671 -42.86 11.13 9.11
CA LEU A 671 -42.38 10.65 7.82
C LEU A 671 -43.48 10.78 6.76
N ASN A 672 -43.10 11.27 5.58
CA ASN A 672 -43.96 11.31 4.40
C ASN A 672 -43.49 10.25 3.41
N GLU A 673 -44.24 9.17 3.28
CA GLU A 673 -43.86 8.00 2.50
C GLU A 673 -43.70 8.32 1.01
N ALA A 674 -44.48 9.28 0.49
CA ALA A 674 -44.38 9.77 -0.88
C ALA A 674 -43.04 10.47 -1.18
N LYS A 675 -42.25 10.80 -0.16
CA LYS A 675 -40.90 11.37 -0.30
C LYS A 675 -39.80 10.32 -0.22
N LEU A 676 -40.14 9.05 -0.03
CA LEU A 676 -39.17 7.95 0.05
C LEU A 676 -38.15 8.25 1.15
N VAL A 677 -36.86 8.38 0.80
CA VAL A 677 -35.78 8.78 1.73
C VAL A 677 -35.31 10.23 1.54
N GLY A 678 -36.16 11.10 0.98
CA GLY A 678 -35.83 12.52 0.79
C GLY A 678 -35.00 12.83 -0.45
N ARG A 679 -34.94 11.90 -1.42
CA ARG A 679 -34.16 12.03 -2.67
C ARG A 679 -35.03 11.98 -3.92
N GLY A 680 -36.27 12.47 -3.81
CA GLY A 680 -37.29 12.33 -4.86
C GLY A 680 -37.87 10.91 -4.93
N ALA A 681 -38.98 10.77 -5.65
CA ALA A 681 -39.67 9.50 -5.85
C ALA A 681 -40.18 9.40 -7.29
N ASN A 682 -39.87 8.28 -7.94
CA ASN A 682 -40.41 7.91 -9.23
C ASN A 682 -41.90 7.55 -9.08
N ASN A 683 -42.66 7.64 -10.18
CA ASN A 683 -44.07 7.31 -10.13
C ASN A 683 -44.30 5.86 -9.65
N GLY A 684 -45.18 5.68 -8.67
CA GLY A 684 -45.46 4.38 -8.06
C GLY A 684 -44.45 3.90 -7.02
N THR A 685 -43.53 4.76 -6.58
CA THR A 685 -42.55 4.43 -5.54
C THR A 685 -42.72 5.28 -4.29
N PHE A 686 -42.59 4.67 -3.12
CA PHE A 686 -42.75 5.29 -1.81
C PHE A 686 -42.08 4.42 -0.74
N ALA A 687 -41.78 5.01 0.42
CA ALA A 687 -41.25 4.27 1.55
C ALA A 687 -42.39 3.83 2.48
N ASP A 688 -42.83 2.59 2.36
CA ASP A 688 -43.89 1.98 3.19
C ASP A 688 -43.33 1.60 4.58
N TRP A 689 -43.13 2.60 5.44
CA TRP A 689 -42.42 2.45 6.72
C TRP A 689 -43.22 1.59 7.72
N ASN A 690 -44.55 1.63 7.63
CA ASN A 690 -45.44 0.88 8.51
C ASN A 690 -45.88 -0.48 7.92
N ALA A 691 -45.44 -0.81 6.69
CA ALA A 691 -45.74 -2.04 5.97
C ALA A 691 -47.23 -2.30 5.74
N ASN A 692 -48.03 -1.24 5.52
CA ASN A 692 -49.47 -1.34 5.26
C ASN A 692 -49.82 -1.31 3.76
N ALA A 693 -48.83 -1.12 2.88
CA ALA A 693 -48.97 -1.01 1.42
C ALA A 693 -49.83 0.17 0.93
N ILE A 694 -49.99 1.21 1.76
CA ILE A 694 -50.69 2.46 1.48
C ILE A 694 -49.68 3.60 1.60
N VAL A 695 -49.84 4.68 0.82
CA VAL A 695 -48.97 5.86 0.92
C VAL A 695 -49.51 6.81 1.99
N ASP A 696 -48.78 6.93 3.10
CA ASP A 696 -49.13 7.81 4.21
C ASP A 696 -48.29 9.12 4.20
N SER A 697 -48.92 10.25 4.55
CA SER A 697 -48.25 11.55 4.61
C SER A 697 -47.66 11.88 5.98
N ASN A 698 -47.91 11.04 6.99
CA ASN A 698 -47.49 11.26 8.37
C ASN A 698 -47.40 9.92 9.13
N VAL A 699 -46.23 9.29 9.09
CA VAL A 699 -45.94 8.05 9.81
C VAL A 699 -44.90 8.33 10.88
N SER A 700 -45.14 7.84 12.10
CA SER A 700 -44.10 7.79 13.12
C SER A 700 -43.48 6.40 13.14
N PHE A 701 -42.18 6.32 12.86
CA PHE A 701 -41.45 5.06 12.76
C PHE A 701 -39.96 5.28 13.00
N ASP A 702 -39.37 4.44 13.84
CA ASP A 702 -37.93 4.38 14.10
C ASP A 702 -37.24 3.71 12.90
N THR A 703 -36.73 4.55 11.99
CA THR A 703 -36.18 4.12 10.71
C THR A 703 -34.80 3.49 10.88
N ASN A 704 -33.96 4.02 11.76
CA ASN A 704 -32.61 3.50 12.03
C ASN A 704 -32.57 2.39 13.09
N ASN A 705 -33.68 2.14 13.81
CA ASN A 705 -33.84 1.09 14.83
C ASN A 705 -32.85 1.22 15.99
N ASP A 706 -32.66 2.45 16.46
CA ASP A 706 -31.89 2.74 17.67
C ASP A 706 -32.76 2.75 18.95
N GLY A 707 -34.07 2.55 18.82
CA GLY A 707 -35.05 2.55 19.90
C GLY A 707 -35.58 3.93 20.24
N GLN A 708 -35.22 4.97 19.48
CA GLN A 708 -35.66 6.35 19.66
C GLN A 708 -36.31 6.88 18.39
N ILE A 709 -37.25 7.81 18.56
CA ILE A 709 -37.85 8.54 17.44
C ILE A 709 -37.18 9.90 17.34
N GLN A 710 -36.41 10.11 16.28
CA GLN A 710 -35.61 11.30 16.07
C GLN A 710 -36.33 12.35 15.22
N THR A 711 -36.15 13.62 15.56
CA THR A 711 -36.76 14.73 14.79
C THR A 711 -35.95 15.11 13.55
N SER A 712 -34.71 14.62 13.44
CA SER A 712 -33.82 14.90 12.31
C SER A 712 -32.76 13.81 12.15
N LEU A 713 -32.90 13.02 11.09
CA LEU A 713 -31.83 12.21 10.51
C LEU A 713 -31.37 12.90 9.24
N SER A 714 -30.10 13.30 9.16
CA SER A 714 -29.60 14.09 8.02
C SER A 714 -28.60 13.32 7.18
N ASP A 715 -28.62 13.58 5.86
CA ASP A 715 -27.58 13.15 4.93
C ASP A 715 -26.29 13.96 5.16
N TYR A 716 -25.17 13.50 4.60
CA TYR A 716 -23.89 14.18 4.63
C TYR A 716 -23.20 14.06 3.26
N ASP A 717 -22.60 15.15 2.78
CA ASP A 717 -21.83 15.14 1.52
C ASP A 717 -20.43 14.57 1.77
N ASP A 718 -20.33 13.25 1.86
CA ASP A 718 -19.06 12.56 2.05
C ASP A 718 -18.02 12.95 1.00
N TRP A 719 -18.39 12.91 -0.29
CA TRP A 719 -17.47 13.20 -1.38
C TRP A 719 -16.90 14.61 -1.32
N GLY A 720 -17.70 15.58 -0.89
CA GLY A 720 -17.25 16.96 -0.68
C GLY A 720 -16.45 17.17 0.60
N LYS A 721 -16.29 16.14 1.44
CA LYS A 721 -15.76 16.25 2.82
C LYS A 721 -14.67 15.26 3.20
N ILE A 722 -14.41 14.24 2.37
CA ILE A 722 -13.27 13.34 2.54
C ILE A 722 -11.95 14.12 2.63
N GLN A 723 -11.07 13.68 3.52
CA GLN A 723 -9.75 14.24 3.75
C GLN A 723 -8.71 13.34 3.11
N LEU A 724 -8.08 13.80 2.03
CA LEU A 724 -7.12 12.99 1.26
C LEU A 724 -5.73 12.98 1.91
N ALA A 725 -5.29 14.13 2.43
CA ALA A 725 -4.03 14.24 3.15
C ALA A 725 -4.20 13.81 4.62
N PHE A 726 -3.49 12.75 5.03
CA PHE A 726 -3.33 12.40 6.45
C PHE A 726 -2.03 12.95 7.06
N ASN A 727 -1.09 13.40 6.23
CA ASN A 727 0.13 14.07 6.65
C ASN A 727 -0.16 15.46 7.22
N GLY A 728 -0.17 15.58 8.55
CA GLY A 728 -0.41 16.85 9.24
C GLY A 728 -1.22 16.71 10.54
N GLY A 729 -1.85 15.55 10.78
CA GLY A 729 -2.47 15.21 12.07
C GLY A 729 -1.46 14.78 13.13
N LEU A 730 -1.90 14.68 14.39
CA LEU A 730 -1.09 14.25 15.56
C LEU A 730 -0.69 12.76 15.54
N TYR A 731 -0.64 12.12 14.37
CA TYR A 731 -0.44 10.69 14.24
C TYR A 731 1.05 10.35 14.14
N SER A 732 1.49 9.39 14.95
CA SER A 732 2.82 8.82 14.79
C SER A 732 2.79 7.86 13.60
N VAL A 733 3.21 8.32 12.42
CA VAL A 733 3.32 7.54 11.17
C VAL A 733 4.28 6.34 11.33
N PHE A 734 5.14 6.40 12.34
CA PHE A 734 6.14 5.39 12.66
C PHE A 734 5.85 4.64 13.96
N GLY A 735 4.90 5.11 14.76
CA GLY A 735 4.50 4.53 16.04
C GLY A 735 3.15 3.83 15.96
N VAL A 736 2.65 3.42 17.11
CA VAL A 736 1.35 2.75 17.23
C VAL A 736 0.28 3.81 17.43
N SER A 737 -0.86 3.64 16.76
CA SER A 737 -2.10 4.27 17.15
C SER A 737 -2.36 3.92 18.61
N LEU A 738 -2.22 4.88 19.51
CA LEU A 738 -2.44 4.68 20.94
C LEU A 738 -3.94 4.45 21.19
N GLU A 739 -4.39 3.21 21.02
CA GLU A 739 -5.68 2.65 21.48
C GLU A 739 -6.95 3.25 20.82
N PRO A 740 -8.08 2.52 20.83
CA PRO A 740 -9.38 3.07 20.47
C PRO A 740 -9.79 4.01 21.60
N ILE A 741 -9.22 5.19 21.53
CA ILE A 741 -9.61 6.28 22.36
C ILE A 741 -11.03 6.67 21.90
N LEU A 742 -12.05 6.25 22.66
CA LEU A 742 -12.72 7.30 23.42
C LEU A 742 -11.89 7.60 24.67
N ASN A 743 -10.59 7.83 24.51
CA ASN A 743 -9.52 7.53 25.45
C ASN A 743 -9.58 6.09 26.04
N SER A 744 -8.58 5.23 25.75
CA SER A 744 -7.68 4.58 26.75
C SER A 744 -7.35 3.06 26.61
N LYS A 745 -6.03 2.79 26.52
CA LYS A 745 -5.15 1.89 27.32
C LYS A 745 -5.24 0.33 27.28
N GLN A 746 -4.17 -0.27 26.73
CA GLN A 746 -3.08 -1.13 27.27
C GLN A 746 -3.00 -2.65 26.91
N ASN A 747 -1.97 -2.96 26.09
CA ASN A 747 -0.83 -3.92 26.25
C ASN A 747 -1.02 -5.46 26.37
N ARG A 748 -0.36 -6.26 25.46
CA ARG A 748 0.77 -7.22 25.76
C ARG A 748 1.28 -8.06 24.55
N THR A 749 2.28 -8.91 24.81
CA THR A 749 3.51 -9.30 24.04
C THR A 749 3.53 -10.76 23.52
N LEU A 750 4.26 -11.09 22.42
CA LEU A 750 5.32 -12.15 22.29
C LEU A 750 5.63 -12.67 20.84
N LYS A 751 6.95 -12.72 20.53
CA LYS A 751 7.77 -13.70 19.75
C LYS A 751 7.59 -13.96 18.23
N GLU A 752 8.31 -13.12 17.49
CA GLU A 752 9.34 -13.35 16.45
C GLU A 752 9.46 -14.64 15.60
N THR A 753 9.52 -14.42 14.27
CA THR A 753 10.62 -14.87 13.38
C THR A 753 10.94 -13.77 12.33
N GLN A 754 11.85 -14.02 11.38
CA GLN A 754 12.88 -13.10 10.84
C GLN A 754 12.62 -12.54 9.39
N LEU A 755 13.30 -11.42 9.04
CA LEU A 755 13.70 -10.87 7.69
C LEU A 755 12.65 -10.00 6.94
N GLU A 756 12.96 -8.96 6.12
CA GLU A 756 14.09 -8.66 5.19
C GLU A 756 14.57 -7.18 5.24
N THR A 757 15.76 -6.91 4.67
CA THR A 757 16.43 -5.60 4.54
C THR A 757 15.93 -4.84 3.30
N ALA A 758 15.64 -3.55 3.41
CA ALA A 758 15.46 -2.70 2.24
C ALA A 758 16.80 -2.11 1.80
N ILE A 759 17.20 -2.39 0.57
CA ILE A 759 18.31 -1.76 -0.14
C ILE A 759 17.68 -0.82 -1.18
N GLU A 760 18.18 0.42 -1.31
CA GLU A 760 17.75 1.33 -2.38
C GLU A 760 17.97 0.65 -3.73
N THR A 761 16.88 0.20 -4.34
CA THR A 761 16.84 -0.38 -5.68
C THR A 761 16.11 0.62 -6.58
N PRO A 762 16.77 1.15 -7.62
CA PRO A 762 16.07 1.94 -8.62
C PRO A 762 15.01 1.06 -9.31
N PRO A 763 13.86 1.62 -9.72
CA PRO A 763 12.88 0.89 -10.52
C PRO A 763 13.51 0.33 -11.80
N ALA A 764 13.03 -0.84 -12.25
CA ALA A 764 13.40 -1.42 -13.52
C ALA A 764 13.10 -0.41 -14.65
N ALA A 765 14.14 0.01 -15.39
CA ALA A 765 13.99 0.93 -16.50
C ALA A 765 13.22 0.26 -17.65
N TYR A 766 11.90 0.42 -17.69
CA TYR A 766 11.09 0.11 -18.87
C TYR A 766 10.01 1.17 -19.11
N LEU A 767 10.18 1.84 -20.26
CA LEU A 767 9.17 2.49 -21.12
C LEU A 767 8.80 3.97 -20.88
N LEU A 768 9.72 4.85 -21.29
CA LEU A 768 9.34 6.05 -22.04
C LEU A 768 9.19 5.68 -23.53
N PRO A 769 8.03 5.82 -24.18
CA PRO A 769 7.97 5.96 -25.63
C PRO A 769 8.35 7.39 -26.03
N ARG A 770 9.10 7.50 -27.12
CA ARG A 770 9.50 8.74 -27.80
C ARG A 770 8.33 9.50 -28.39
#